data_AF-A0A7Y7TX57-F1
#
_entry.id   AF-A0A7Y7TX57-F1
#
_cell.length_a   1.000
_cell.length_b   1.000
_cell.length_c   1.000
_cell.angle_alpha   90.00
_cell.angle_beta   90.00
_cell.angle_gamma   90.00
#
_symmetry.space_group_name_H-M   'P 1'
#
loop_
_entity.id
_entity.type
_entity.pdbx_description
1 polymer ?
#
loop_
_entity_poly.entity_id
_entity_poly.type
_entity_poly.pdbx_seq_one_letter_code
_entity_poly.pdbx_strand_id
1 'polypeptide(L)'
;MKKTLQVIFMFCIIFAGLMTNQIQAVTAYPYPVQVKQPDGTTITVILKGDERVKWAQTLDGYTILRNTKGVFEYALQNANGDLAPSGIAVSDIASRKAVELNFLLKAQKGLFYSKSQVSMMKSIYEIKSAEAQKVFPTTGSRKLICILMGYTDKAFTKTQSDFNNLFNQVGYTTGGATGSVKDFYNESSYGQFDLTVTVAGPYTAANNMAYYGANDASGNDVNPRALISEAVNAADASVNYADFDNDGDGTVDGIYVLFAGYGEEAGASANCIWSHAWTLASPVTKDGKTISKYSCSPELSGTSGSTITAIGVICHEFGHVLGAPDYYDVNYSTGGQFDGTGDWDLMAGGSWNNNGITPAQHNAYTKVYVYGWATATELTSASVVTVNNAETNKSFYRINSTTTNEFWLMENRQLTGFDAALPGHGLIIYHASSNLATGISNANINATYPQMFYPVCANATTNPGSTASTYGTINGAGCPFPGSGAKTSFTDATTPWMKSWAGAATAKPITNIVENTTAKTITFDFMGGSVTPTAPTATTVAASGVTNNAATLNATVTANNATTTVTFEYGLTTSYGSTVNGTPNSITGATATSITAALTGLTASTTYNYRVKAVNSVGTTYGSNMTFTTSANPTSLTLPVTENFATSTLPSQWTTQNTGTGITERWSLSNTANAGGAAYELMCTYQQVNPATTRIITPPVNTVGVSSVTFSFKHMLNAYAAGVTLSLQTSNDKSTWTNTSWSVATTATDIAATTVTVPVTTNLNSSTTYFALVATGDLYQIDYWYVDNISITSGGSTTTPTVTTTAASSITSSSAVSGGNVTADGGATVTERGICYATTANPTTANSKVVTGSGTGTYTSTITGLAASTLYYVRAYAINANGTSYGSQVSFTTLGGGTTVIIGTGTATQGYPLSCYYGYERSASLYTSAEIGRTGTINMVEWYPTLATTYSVPVKIYIKTTTATTITASTWATAISGATLVYNGTMAGTTANAWKAFNLSTTFNYTANNVLVLVETNYTGTGAGTSTGPACQYTTATSKHMYIRADNTAPTGTATVTSYRPNIRLTFTGAAAPQQIEQNVETISGMISAYPNPTTGIVTIKSEGSIKSIDVYSITGAKIYSKPNISNSSSNEIDLSEFQNGVYILVVNDGVKRHTMRIIKQ
;
A
#
# COMPACT_ATOMS: atom_id res chain seq x y z
N MET A 1 -31.88 7.50 54.27
CA MET A 1 -31.13 8.56 55.00
C MET A 1 -30.22 9.29 54.02
N LYS A 2 -29.80 10.52 54.40
CA LYS A 2 -28.48 11.17 54.19
C LYS A 2 -27.46 10.53 53.21
N LYS A 3 -26.63 11.26 52.46
CA LYS A 3 -26.56 12.67 51.98
C LYS A 3 -25.47 12.67 50.87
N THR A 4 -25.72 13.02 49.60
CA THR A 4 -25.75 14.38 48.98
C THR A 4 -24.37 15.07 48.87
N LEU A 5 -24.13 15.77 47.74
CA LEU A 5 -22.91 16.56 47.35
C LEU A 5 -21.69 15.70 46.96
N GLN A 6 -20.95 15.88 45.85
CA GLN A 6 -20.76 16.94 44.80
C GLN A 6 -20.41 16.26 43.43
N VAL A 7 -20.39 16.85 42.20
CA VAL A 7 -20.85 18.14 41.61
C VAL A 7 -20.99 18.03 40.05
N ILE A 8 -22.21 18.16 39.53
CA ILE A 8 -22.72 19.10 38.47
C ILE A 8 -22.13 19.15 37.01
N PHE A 9 -23.05 19.32 36.03
CA PHE A 9 -22.93 19.46 34.55
C PHE A 9 -22.39 18.22 33.79
N MET A 10 -23.03 17.63 32.76
CA MET A 10 -24.01 18.03 31.72
C MET A 10 -23.49 18.99 30.64
N PHE A 11 -23.08 18.45 29.48
CA PHE A 11 -23.07 19.16 28.18
C PHE A 11 -22.87 18.20 26.98
N CYS A 12 -23.42 18.59 25.82
CA CYS A 12 -23.12 18.10 24.46
C CYS A 12 -23.63 16.71 23.99
N ILE A 13 -24.94 16.63 23.74
CA ILE A 13 -25.41 16.14 22.42
C ILE A 13 -24.89 17.10 21.34
N ILE A 14 -24.72 16.60 20.10
CA ILE A 14 -24.22 17.26 18.87
C ILE A 14 -22.74 16.95 18.60
N PHE A 15 -22.50 15.88 17.82
CA PHE A 15 -21.70 15.97 16.59
C PHE A 15 -21.98 14.78 15.65
N ALA A 16 -23.25 14.61 15.26
CA ALA A 16 -23.54 13.87 14.03
C ALA A 16 -22.93 14.67 12.86
N GLY A 17 -21.92 14.10 12.20
CA GLY A 17 -21.24 14.73 11.07
C GLY A 17 -22.18 14.83 9.87
N LEU A 18 -22.87 15.96 9.76
CA LEU A 18 -23.73 16.33 8.63
C LEU A 18 -22.88 16.45 7.35
N MET A 19 -22.68 15.33 6.66
CA MET A 19 -22.30 15.34 5.25
C MET A 19 -23.59 15.60 4.45
N THR A 20 -23.66 16.76 3.82
CA THR A 20 -24.86 17.16 3.07
C THR A 20 -24.86 16.48 1.71
N ASN A 21 -26.00 15.94 1.28
CA ASN A 21 -26.16 15.48 -0.10
C ASN A 21 -26.44 16.70 -0.97
N GLN A 22 -25.64 16.84 -2.03
CA GLN A 22 -25.48 18.09 -2.78
C GLN A 22 -25.65 17.81 -4.27
N ILE A 23 -26.49 18.63 -4.92
CA ILE A 23 -26.52 18.81 -6.38
C ILE A 23 -25.18 19.41 -6.79
N GLN A 24 -24.62 18.95 -7.90
CA GLN A 24 -23.40 19.50 -8.47
C GLN A 24 -23.71 19.93 -9.90
N ALA A 25 -23.32 21.15 -10.27
CA ALA A 25 -23.86 21.85 -11.42
C ALA A 25 -22.92 22.97 -11.85
N VAL A 26 -22.53 22.95 -13.12
CA VAL A 26 -21.48 23.82 -13.68
C VAL A 26 -21.68 25.30 -13.37
N THR A 27 -20.56 26.00 -13.12
CA THR A 27 -20.52 27.47 -12.99
C THR A 27 -21.20 28.17 -14.17
N ALA A 28 -21.92 29.25 -13.86
CA ALA A 28 -22.44 30.18 -14.85
C ALA A 28 -21.33 30.64 -15.81
N TYR A 29 -21.61 30.64 -17.12
CA TYR A 29 -20.65 30.97 -18.16
C TYR A 29 -19.93 32.31 -17.85
N PRO A 30 -18.60 32.31 -17.62
CA PRO A 30 -17.93 33.39 -16.89
C PRO A 30 -17.64 34.64 -17.73
N TYR A 31 -17.89 34.60 -19.03
CA TYR A 31 -17.60 35.67 -19.99
C TYR A 31 -18.86 36.48 -20.38
N PRO A 32 -18.72 37.63 -21.05
CA PRO A 32 -19.86 38.45 -21.49
C PRO A 32 -20.89 37.70 -22.35
N VAL A 33 -22.15 37.70 -21.93
CA VAL A 33 -23.32 37.19 -22.66
C VAL A 33 -24.23 38.35 -23.04
N GLN A 34 -24.76 38.34 -24.27
CA GLN A 34 -25.86 39.22 -24.66
C GLN A 34 -27.21 38.57 -24.34
N VAL A 35 -28.00 39.23 -23.50
CA VAL A 35 -29.34 38.77 -23.09
C VAL A 35 -30.40 39.74 -23.60
N LYS A 36 -31.44 39.19 -24.21
CA LYS A 36 -32.58 39.97 -24.72
C LYS A 36 -33.59 40.25 -23.60
N GLN A 37 -33.93 41.52 -23.40
CA GLN A 37 -34.96 41.98 -22.48
C GLN A 37 -36.36 41.71 -23.05
N PRO A 38 -37.41 41.59 -22.21
CA PRO A 38 -38.80 41.41 -22.66
C PRO A 38 -39.37 42.51 -23.58
N ASP A 39 -38.79 43.72 -23.59
CA ASP A 39 -39.16 44.81 -24.49
C ASP A 39 -38.51 44.72 -25.88
N GLY A 40 -37.69 43.70 -26.11
CA GLY A 40 -36.97 43.46 -27.36
C GLY A 40 -35.57 44.07 -27.42
N THR A 41 -35.18 44.91 -26.45
CA THR A 41 -33.80 45.43 -26.33
C THR A 41 -32.82 44.32 -25.91
N THR A 42 -31.51 44.55 -26.06
CA THR A 42 -30.46 43.60 -25.67
C THR A 42 -29.47 44.29 -24.73
N ILE A 43 -28.99 43.57 -23.72
CA ILE A 43 -28.00 44.04 -22.75
C ILE A 43 -26.84 43.04 -22.64
N THR A 44 -25.63 43.55 -22.42
CA THR A 44 -24.44 42.70 -22.21
C THR A 44 -24.16 42.54 -20.71
N VAL A 45 -24.12 41.29 -20.25
CA VAL A 45 -24.00 40.92 -18.82
C VAL A 45 -22.91 39.87 -18.61
N ILE A 46 -22.42 39.76 -17.38
CA ILE A 46 -21.64 38.61 -16.90
C ILE A 46 -22.53 37.86 -15.92
N LEU A 47 -22.67 36.55 -16.09
CA LEU A 47 -23.40 35.70 -15.16
C LEU A 47 -22.45 35.20 -14.06
N LYS A 48 -23.00 35.00 -12.86
CA LYS A 48 -22.25 34.53 -11.69
C LYS A 48 -23.14 33.62 -10.84
N GLY A 49 -22.53 32.63 -10.19
CA GLY A 49 -23.23 31.64 -9.39
C GLY A 49 -23.33 30.26 -10.03
N ASP A 50 -24.13 29.42 -9.39
CA ASP A 50 -24.52 28.07 -9.77
C ASP A 50 -26.06 27.92 -9.71
N GLU A 51 -26.55 26.68 -9.81
CA GLU A 51 -27.96 26.31 -9.63
C GLU A 51 -28.57 26.75 -8.28
N ARG A 52 -27.74 27.01 -7.25
CA ARG A 52 -28.16 27.30 -5.87
C ARG A 52 -28.21 28.80 -5.55
N VAL A 53 -27.26 29.59 -6.07
CA VAL A 53 -27.11 31.03 -5.79
C VAL A 53 -26.59 31.78 -7.02
N LYS A 54 -27.46 32.05 -8.00
CA LYS A 54 -27.15 32.80 -9.24
C LYS A 54 -27.54 34.27 -9.22
N TRP A 55 -26.74 35.11 -9.85
CA TRP A 55 -26.99 36.53 -10.13
C TRP A 55 -26.32 36.97 -11.44
N ALA A 56 -26.59 38.20 -11.88
CA ALA A 56 -25.94 38.80 -13.03
C ALA A 56 -25.32 40.16 -12.69
N GLN A 57 -24.33 40.58 -13.48
CA GLN A 57 -23.70 41.89 -13.38
C GLN A 57 -23.55 42.54 -14.76
N THR A 58 -23.56 43.87 -14.83
CA THR A 58 -23.12 44.58 -16.04
C THR A 58 -21.60 44.48 -16.19
N LEU A 59 -21.07 44.69 -17.41
CA LEU A 59 -19.61 44.61 -17.66
C LEU A 59 -18.78 45.57 -16.80
N ASP A 60 -19.38 46.66 -16.33
CA ASP A 60 -18.78 47.64 -15.42
C ASP A 60 -19.04 47.36 -13.93
N GLY A 61 -19.60 46.21 -13.57
CA GLY A 61 -19.61 45.67 -12.19
C GLY A 61 -20.81 46.05 -11.32
N TYR A 62 -21.92 46.52 -11.89
CA TYR A 62 -23.17 46.69 -11.13
C TYR A 62 -23.98 45.40 -11.13
N THR A 63 -24.39 44.92 -9.95
CA THR A 63 -25.28 43.77 -9.82
C THR A 63 -26.70 44.11 -10.25
N ILE A 64 -27.32 43.20 -10.99
CA ILE A 64 -28.65 43.34 -11.57
C ILE A 64 -29.51 42.13 -11.20
N LEU A 65 -30.81 42.35 -11.01
CA LEU A 65 -31.79 41.34 -10.66
C LEU A 65 -32.94 41.37 -11.68
N ARG A 66 -33.57 40.23 -11.97
CA ARG A 66 -34.83 40.22 -12.72
C ARG A 66 -35.99 40.64 -11.81
N ASN A 67 -36.86 41.52 -12.30
CA ASN A 67 -38.14 41.80 -11.66
C ASN A 67 -39.18 40.71 -11.98
N THR A 68 -40.38 40.83 -11.42
CA THR A 68 -41.52 39.89 -11.63
C THR A 68 -42.06 39.83 -13.07
N LYS A 69 -41.48 40.57 -14.00
CA LYS A 69 -41.78 40.56 -15.45
C LYS A 69 -40.58 40.08 -16.28
N GLY A 70 -39.53 39.56 -15.65
CA GLY A 70 -38.32 39.05 -16.31
C GLY A 70 -37.33 40.12 -16.80
N VAL A 71 -37.65 41.41 -16.63
CA VAL A 71 -36.79 42.54 -17.01
C VAL A 71 -35.66 42.68 -15.98
N PHE A 72 -34.42 42.83 -16.43
CA PHE A 72 -33.31 43.16 -15.54
C PHE A 72 -33.38 44.62 -15.07
N GLU A 73 -33.28 44.79 -13.76
CA GLU A 73 -33.16 46.07 -13.05
C GLU A 73 -31.87 46.07 -12.22
N TYR A 74 -31.30 47.25 -11.94
CA TYR A 74 -30.16 47.35 -11.03
C TYR A 74 -30.57 46.96 -9.60
N ALA A 75 -29.67 46.38 -8.82
CA ALA A 75 -29.94 45.97 -7.44
C ALA A 75 -29.85 47.14 -6.43
N LEU A 76 -30.73 47.11 -5.41
CA LEU A 76 -30.64 47.87 -4.17
C LEU A 76 -30.28 46.93 -3.01
N GLN A 77 -29.75 47.47 -1.91
CA GLN A 77 -29.91 46.85 -0.59
C GLN A 77 -31.07 47.52 0.16
N ASN A 78 -31.90 46.70 0.83
CA ASN A 78 -32.93 47.18 1.76
C ASN A 78 -32.34 47.45 3.16
N ALA A 79 -33.18 47.86 4.12
CA ALA A 79 -32.75 48.16 5.50
C ALA A 79 -32.16 46.97 6.29
N ASN A 80 -32.36 45.73 5.83
CA ASN A 80 -31.77 44.52 6.41
C ASN A 80 -30.46 44.12 5.71
N GLY A 81 -30.08 44.81 4.62
CA GLY A 81 -28.99 44.42 3.72
C GLY A 81 -29.37 43.38 2.66
N ASP A 82 -30.65 42.97 2.57
CA ASP A 82 -31.12 42.06 1.52
C ASP A 82 -31.17 42.77 0.17
N LEU A 83 -30.81 42.07 -0.93
CA LEU A 83 -30.95 42.63 -2.27
C LEU A 83 -32.39 42.64 -2.76
N ALA A 84 -32.79 43.73 -3.42
CA ALA A 84 -34.08 43.89 -4.09
C ALA A 84 -33.93 44.63 -5.44
N PRO A 85 -34.82 44.41 -6.43
CA PRO A 85 -34.85 45.19 -7.66
C PRO A 85 -35.14 46.68 -7.40
N SER A 86 -34.55 47.58 -8.19
CA SER A 86 -34.61 49.05 -7.98
C SER A 86 -35.81 49.77 -8.59
N GLY A 87 -36.58 49.12 -9.46
CA GLY A 87 -37.50 49.78 -10.40
C GLY A 87 -36.79 50.48 -11.57
N ILE A 88 -35.45 50.45 -11.63
CA ILE A 88 -34.65 51.06 -12.70
C ILE A 88 -34.16 49.96 -13.64
N ALA A 89 -34.84 49.81 -14.78
CA ALA A 89 -34.48 48.85 -15.82
C ALA A 89 -33.10 49.15 -16.43
N VAL A 90 -32.36 48.08 -16.70
CA VAL A 90 -30.99 48.10 -17.25
C VAL A 90 -31.05 48.26 -18.78
N SER A 91 -30.36 49.26 -19.31
CA SER A 91 -29.96 49.32 -20.72
C SER A 91 -28.49 48.90 -20.86
N ASP A 92 -28.07 48.49 -22.06
CA ASP A 92 -26.64 48.25 -22.35
C ASP A 92 -25.81 49.52 -22.12
N ILE A 93 -24.52 49.38 -21.80
CA ILE A 93 -23.65 50.48 -21.33
C ILE A 93 -23.65 51.66 -22.32
N ALA A 94 -23.64 51.41 -23.63
CA ALA A 94 -23.67 52.45 -24.66
C ALA A 94 -25.04 53.13 -24.84
N SER A 95 -26.10 52.58 -24.25
CA SER A 95 -27.51 53.00 -24.42
C SER A 95 -28.18 53.47 -23.11
N ARG A 96 -27.41 53.65 -22.03
CA ARG A 96 -27.94 54.03 -20.71
C ARG A 96 -28.66 55.37 -20.71
N LYS A 97 -29.89 55.37 -20.22
CA LYS A 97 -30.76 56.57 -20.13
C LYS A 97 -30.31 57.47 -18.96
N ALA A 98 -30.63 58.77 -19.03
CA ALA A 98 -30.26 59.73 -17.98
C ALA A 98 -30.77 59.36 -16.57
N VAL A 99 -31.89 58.64 -16.48
CA VAL A 99 -32.42 58.09 -15.21
C VAL A 99 -31.49 57.02 -14.63
N GLU A 100 -30.95 56.12 -15.46
CA GLU A 100 -29.97 55.12 -15.04
C GLU A 100 -28.67 55.80 -14.59
N LEU A 101 -28.13 56.74 -15.37
CA LEU A 101 -26.89 57.44 -15.03
C LEU A 101 -27.01 58.18 -13.68
N ASN A 102 -28.13 58.87 -13.43
CA ASN A 102 -28.40 59.53 -12.14
C ASN A 102 -28.55 58.57 -10.96
N PHE A 103 -29.00 57.32 -11.22
CA PHE A 103 -29.04 56.25 -10.22
C PHE A 103 -27.64 55.68 -9.96
N LEU A 104 -26.87 55.39 -11.01
CA LEU A 104 -25.54 54.76 -10.95
C LEU A 104 -24.47 55.64 -10.28
N LEU A 105 -24.66 56.96 -10.25
CA LEU A 105 -23.88 57.90 -9.42
C LEU A 105 -23.98 57.64 -7.90
N LYS A 106 -24.99 56.87 -7.47
CA LYS A 106 -25.28 56.56 -6.05
C LYS A 106 -25.34 55.06 -5.76
N ALA A 107 -25.37 54.22 -6.79
CA ALA A 107 -25.43 52.77 -6.65
C ALA A 107 -24.05 52.17 -6.33
N GLN A 108 -24.03 51.14 -5.48
CA GLN A 108 -22.82 50.40 -5.15
C GLN A 108 -22.56 49.29 -6.19
N LYS A 109 -21.28 49.11 -6.56
CA LYS A 109 -20.82 48.00 -7.41
C LYS A 109 -20.57 46.74 -6.58
N GLY A 110 -20.67 45.57 -7.21
CA GLY A 110 -20.42 44.28 -6.54
C GLY A 110 -21.37 43.95 -5.39
N LEU A 111 -22.59 44.51 -5.40
CA LEU A 111 -23.62 44.16 -4.41
C LEU A 111 -23.96 42.66 -4.49
N PHE A 112 -24.12 42.02 -3.33
CA PHE A 112 -24.41 40.59 -3.24
C PHE A 112 -25.49 40.31 -2.18
N TYR A 113 -26.12 39.14 -2.27
CA TYR A 113 -27.19 38.69 -1.38
C TYR A 113 -26.78 38.70 0.10
N SER A 114 -27.72 39.02 0.98
CA SER A 114 -27.49 39.00 2.43
C SER A 114 -27.22 37.59 2.94
N LYS A 115 -26.58 37.46 4.11
CA LYS A 115 -26.40 36.15 4.77
C LYS A 115 -27.74 35.47 5.07
N SER A 116 -28.80 36.23 5.32
CA SER A 116 -30.18 35.75 5.45
C SER A 116 -30.70 35.18 4.13
N GLN A 117 -30.60 35.91 3.02
CA GLN A 117 -31.00 35.43 1.68
C GLN A 117 -30.24 34.16 1.29
N VAL A 118 -28.90 34.16 1.41
CA VAL A 118 -28.06 33.01 1.06
C VAL A 118 -28.39 31.77 1.91
N SER A 119 -28.67 31.95 3.20
CA SER A 119 -29.07 30.82 4.08
C SER A 119 -30.49 30.32 3.78
N MET A 120 -31.38 31.20 3.32
CA MET A 120 -32.76 30.87 2.99
C MET A 120 -32.88 30.15 1.63
N MET A 121 -32.09 30.55 0.63
CA MET A 121 -31.98 29.79 -0.63
C MET A 121 -31.46 28.37 -0.37
N LYS A 122 -30.46 28.22 0.51
CA LYS A 122 -29.89 26.92 0.91
C LYS A 122 -30.87 26.04 1.73
N SER A 123 -31.65 26.61 2.64
CA SER A 123 -32.57 25.81 3.46
C SER A 123 -33.78 25.25 2.68
N ILE A 124 -34.16 25.87 1.56
CA ILE A 124 -35.19 25.33 0.63
C ILE A 124 -34.65 24.11 -0.13
N TYR A 125 -33.35 24.11 -0.43
CA TYR A 125 -32.62 23.06 -1.13
C TYR A 125 -32.33 21.85 -0.22
N GLU A 126 -31.95 22.06 1.03
CA GLU A 126 -31.72 21.00 2.04
C GLU A 126 -32.97 20.13 2.30
N ILE A 127 -34.17 20.66 2.01
CA ILE A 127 -35.44 19.94 2.10
C ILE A 127 -35.69 19.03 0.87
N LYS A 128 -34.98 19.23 -0.25
CA LYS A 128 -35.17 18.51 -1.54
C LYS A 128 -34.17 17.35 -1.80
N SER A 129 -33.10 17.18 -0.99
CA SER A 129 -31.91 16.37 -1.37
C SER A 129 -31.67 15.04 -0.61
N ALA A 130 -32.62 14.58 0.20
CA ALA A 130 -32.42 13.41 1.07
C ALA A 130 -32.65 12.03 0.39
N GLU A 131 -31.75 11.57 -0.50
CA GLU A 131 -31.50 10.13 -0.74
C GLU A 131 -30.26 9.79 -1.63
N ALA A 132 -29.69 8.60 -1.37
CA ALA A 132 -28.71 7.81 -2.14
C ALA A 132 -27.28 8.34 -2.45
N GLN A 133 -26.27 7.49 -2.20
CA GLN A 133 -24.96 7.49 -2.87
C GLN A 133 -24.40 6.07 -3.10
N LYS A 134 -23.83 5.87 -4.28
CA LYS A 134 -23.10 4.68 -4.80
C LYS A 134 -22.33 5.15 -6.04
N VAL A 135 -21.11 4.68 -6.31
CA VAL A 135 -20.18 5.40 -7.21
C VAL A 135 -19.99 4.67 -8.55
N PHE A 136 -20.11 5.39 -9.66
CA PHE A 136 -19.90 4.87 -11.02
C PHE A 136 -18.46 4.34 -11.15
N PRO A 137 -18.23 3.09 -11.59
CA PRO A 137 -16.90 2.48 -11.69
C PRO A 137 -15.94 3.27 -12.60
N THR A 138 -14.92 3.88 -11.99
CA THR A 138 -13.99 4.82 -12.65
C THR A 138 -12.95 4.17 -13.56
N THR A 139 -12.90 2.84 -13.71
CA THR A 139 -11.89 2.14 -14.52
C THR A 139 -12.43 0.91 -15.24
N GLY A 140 -11.78 0.51 -16.34
CA GLY A 140 -12.22 -0.52 -17.29
C GLY A 140 -13.04 0.05 -18.46
N SER A 141 -13.49 -0.81 -19.35
CA SER A 141 -14.51 -0.46 -20.37
C SER A 141 -15.88 -0.29 -19.71
N ARG A 142 -16.53 0.84 -19.93
CA ARG A 142 -17.78 1.22 -19.24
C ARG A 142 -18.84 1.73 -20.20
N LYS A 143 -20.10 1.40 -19.88
CA LYS A 143 -21.28 1.80 -20.63
C LYS A 143 -22.02 2.92 -19.91
N LEU A 144 -22.47 3.91 -20.67
CA LEU A 144 -23.39 4.97 -20.24
C LEU A 144 -24.55 5.05 -21.24
N ILE A 145 -25.75 5.38 -20.78
CA ILE A 145 -26.89 5.70 -21.64
C ILE A 145 -27.05 7.23 -21.72
N CYS A 146 -27.11 7.76 -22.94
CA CYS A 146 -27.51 9.13 -23.22
C CYS A 146 -28.89 9.13 -23.90
N ILE A 147 -29.83 9.90 -23.36
CA ILE A 147 -31.20 10.02 -23.86
C ILE A 147 -31.43 11.43 -24.40
N LEU A 148 -31.86 11.55 -25.65
CA LEU A 148 -32.16 12.82 -26.31
C LEU A 148 -33.64 13.15 -26.10
N MET A 149 -33.96 14.32 -25.55
CA MET A 149 -35.32 14.67 -25.10
C MET A 149 -35.76 16.08 -25.55
N GLY A 150 -36.78 16.15 -26.39
CA GLY A 150 -37.48 17.38 -26.75
C GLY A 150 -38.69 17.66 -25.85
N TYR A 151 -39.32 18.82 -26.07
CA TYR A 151 -40.53 19.28 -25.37
C TYR A 151 -41.68 19.50 -26.35
N THR A 152 -42.92 19.61 -25.87
CA THR A 152 -44.10 19.78 -26.76
C THR A 152 -44.09 21.10 -27.55
N ASP A 153 -43.42 22.14 -27.05
CA ASP A 153 -43.23 23.44 -27.69
C ASP A 153 -41.84 23.60 -28.36
N LYS A 154 -40.92 22.66 -28.12
CA LYS A 154 -39.51 22.74 -28.51
C LYS A 154 -38.96 21.35 -28.86
N ALA A 155 -39.14 20.96 -30.11
CA ALA A 155 -38.59 19.71 -30.65
C ALA A 155 -37.05 19.73 -30.65
N PHE A 156 -36.46 18.54 -30.45
CA PHE A 156 -35.04 18.27 -30.61
C PHE A 156 -34.66 18.32 -32.10
N THR A 157 -33.54 18.94 -32.46
CA THR A 157 -33.18 19.31 -33.85
C THR A 157 -31.95 18.57 -34.40
N LYS A 158 -31.06 18.10 -33.53
CA LYS A 158 -29.90 17.26 -33.89
C LYS A 158 -30.25 15.78 -33.94
N THR A 159 -29.45 15.01 -34.66
CA THR A 159 -29.65 13.57 -34.83
C THR A 159 -29.00 12.75 -33.72
N GLN A 160 -29.50 11.53 -33.54
CA GLN A 160 -28.85 10.49 -32.73
C GLN A 160 -27.39 10.24 -33.16
N SER A 161 -27.08 10.40 -34.46
CA SER A 161 -25.74 10.24 -35.00
C SER A 161 -24.79 11.37 -34.60
N ASP A 162 -25.26 12.63 -34.56
CA ASP A 162 -24.44 13.78 -34.17
C ASP A 162 -23.94 13.59 -32.73
N PHE A 163 -24.83 13.17 -31.82
CA PHE A 163 -24.49 12.90 -30.44
C PHE A 163 -23.71 11.59 -30.24
N ASN A 164 -23.99 10.54 -31.00
CA ASN A 164 -23.14 9.35 -30.97
C ASN A 164 -21.69 9.70 -31.35
N ASN A 165 -21.50 10.62 -32.30
CA ASN A 165 -20.16 11.08 -32.68
C ASN A 165 -19.53 11.97 -31.59
N LEU A 166 -20.28 12.94 -31.04
CA LEU A 166 -19.82 13.79 -29.92
C LEU A 166 -19.36 12.97 -28.69
N PHE A 167 -20.06 11.88 -28.37
CA PHE A 167 -19.70 11.01 -27.27
C PHE A 167 -18.62 9.98 -27.61
N ASN A 168 -18.68 9.30 -28.77
CA ASN A 168 -17.92 8.07 -29.03
C ASN A 168 -16.89 8.12 -30.16
N GLN A 169 -16.95 9.09 -31.08
CA GLN A 169 -16.07 9.10 -32.24
C GLN A 169 -14.65 9.45 -31.82
N VAL A 170 -13.75 8.46 -31.86
CA VAL A 170 -12.32 8.66 -31.65
C VAL A 170 -11.78 9.67 -32.66
N GLY A 171 -11.19 10.76 -32.18
CA GLY A 171 -10.73 11.88 -33.01
C GLY A 171 -11.86 12.75 -33.57
N TYR A 172 -12.94 12.98 -32.80
CA TYR A 172 -14.03 13.88 -33.18
C TYR A 172 -13.59 15.35 -33.21
N THR A 173 -13.70 16.00 -34.38
CA THR A 173 -13.28 17.40 -34.58
C THR A 173 -14.40 18.34 -35.07
N THR A 174 -15.66 17.89 -35.10
CA THR A 174 -16.79 18.71 -35.56
C THR A 174 -16.98 19.92 -34.65
N GLY A 175 -17.19 21.10 -35.26
CA GLY A 175 -17.24 22.37 -34.52
C GLY A 175 -15.89 22.88 -34.00
N GLY A 176 -14.78 22.22 -34.36
CA GLY A 176 -13.44 22.52 -33.85
C GLY A 176 -13.07 21.75 -32.57
N ALA A 177 -13.87 20.76 -32.18
CA ALA A 177 -13.63 19.92 -31.00
C ALA A 177 -12.21 19.31 -30.99
N THR A 178 -11.65 19.20 -29.80
CA THR A 178 -10.33 18.58 -29.58
C THR A 178 -10.40 17.05 -29.62
N GLY A 179 -11.58 16.51 -29.32
CA GLY A 179 -11.95 15.11 -29.43
C GLY A 179 -13.38 14.92 -28.92
N SER A 180 -13.81 13.66 -28.82
CA SER A 180 -15.08 13.25 -28.21
C SER A 180 -15.00 13.18 -26.69
N VAL A 181 -16.14 12.98 -26.02
CA VAL A 181 -16.18 12.66 -24.58
C VAL A 181 -15.35 11.39 -24.28
N LYS A 182 -15.41 10.38 -25.15
CA LYS A 182 -14.55 9.18 -25.09
C LYS A 182 -13.07 9.52 -25.19
N ASP A 183 -12.67 10.39 -26.12
CA ASP A 183 -11.27 10.82 -26.25
C ASP A 183 -10.77 11.54 -24.99
N PHE A 184 -11.56 12.47 -24.46
CA PHE A 184 -11.24 13.22 -23.24
C PHE A 184 -10.99 12.29 -22.05
N TYR A 185 -11.90 11.35 -21.83
CA TYR A 185 -11.81 10.40 -20.72
C TYR A 185 -10.71 9.35 -20.92
N ASN A 186 -10.44 8.95 -22.16
CA ASN A 186 -9.31 8.07 -22.49
C ASN A 186 -7.95 8.77 -22.28
N GLU A 187 -7.82 10.05 -22.65
CA GLU A 187 -6.59 10.83 -22.39
C GLU A 187 -6.41 11.09 -20.89
N SER A 188 -7.41 11.67 -20.22
CA SER A 188 -7.32 12.08 -18.81
C SER A 188 -7.17 10.89 -17.84
N SER A 189 -7.65 9.69 -18.21
CA SER A 189 -7.42 8.45 -17.47
C SER A 189 -6.19 7.66 -17.89
N TYR A 190 -5.45 8.12 -18.91
CA TYR A 190 -4.31 7.40 -19.51
C TYR A 190 -4.68 5.97 -19.95
N GLY A 191 -5.81 5.82 -20.64
CA GLY A 191 -6.34 4.56 -21.16
C GLY A 191 -6.83 3.58 -20.08
N GLN A 192 -7.21 4.07 -18.88
CA GLN A 192 -7.72 3.22 -17.79
C GLN A 192 -9.24 3.22 -17.68
N PHE A 193 -9.91 4.18 -18.34
CA PHE A 193 -11.36 4.32 -18.35
C PHE A 193 -11.82 4.48 -19.81
N ASP A 194 -12.44 3.44 -20.34
CA ASP A 194 -12.85 3.32 -21.74
C ASP A 194 -14.37 3.46 -21.84
N LEU A 195 -14.84 4.70 -21.87
CA LEU A 195 -16.28 5.02 -21.92
C LEU A 195 -16.87 4.74 -23.30
N THR A 196 -18.03 4.09 -23.35
CA THR A 196 -18.84 3.90 -24.55
C THR A 196 -20.28 4.26 -24.23
N VAL A 197 -20.85 5.21 -24.96
CA VAL A 197 -22.17 5.79 -24.67
C VAL A 197 -23.19 5.32 -25.69
N THR A 198 -24.20 4.58 -25.25
CA THR A 198 -25.37 4.33 -26.09
C THR A 198 -26.18 5.61 -26.18
N VAL A 199 -26.58 6.05 -27.38
CA VAL A 199 -27.45 7.23 -27.56
C VAL A 199 -28.83 6.77 -28.01
N ALA A 200 -29.90 7.26 -27.37
CA ALA A 200 -31.30 6.89 -27.65
C ALA A 200 -32.20 8.12 -27.84
N GLY A 201 -33.25 7.98 -28.65
CA GLY A 201 -34.16 9.08 -29.02
C GLY A 201 -33.78 9.75 -30.35
N PRO A 202 -34.28 10.96 -30.65
CA PRO A 202 -35.00 11.84 -29.73
C PRO A 202 -36.42 11.39 -29.37
N TYR A 203 -36.77 11.62 -28.10
CA TYR A 203 -38.12 11.50 -27.55
C TYR A 203 -38.73 12.90 -27.34
N THR A 204 -40.01 12.95 -26.94
CA THR A 204 -40.71 14.21 -26.62
C THR A 204 -41.39 14.07 -25.27
N ALA A 205 -41.15 15.05 -24.39
CA ALA A 205 -41.78 15.18 -23.08
C ALA A 205 -43.28 15.44 -23.19
N ALA A 206 -44.02 15.14 -22.11
CA ALA A 206 -45.46 15.37 -22.01
C ALA A 206 -45.83 16.86 -21.92
N ASN A 207 -44.92 17.72 -21.44
CA ASN A 207 -45.16 19.15 -21.23
C ASN A 207 -44.20 20.03 -22.05
N ASN A 208 -44.39 21.35 -21.93
CA ASN A 208 -43.54 22.35 -22.57
C ASN A 208 -42.23 22.58 -21.78
N MET A 209 -41.24 23.21 -22.41
CA MET A 209 -39.91 23.48 -21.83
C MET A 209 -40.01 24.15 -20.45
N ALA A 210 -40.88 25.15 -20.32
CA ALA A 210 -41.10 25.91 -19.10
C ALA A 210 -41.70 25.08 -17.93
N TYR A 211 -42.39 23.97 -18.18
CA TYR A 211 -42.85 23.11 -17.08
C TYR A 211 -41.69 22.46 -16.32
N TYR A 212 -40.56 22.21 -16.99
CA TYR A 212 -39.39 21.55 -16.42
C TYR A 212 -38.33 22.55 -15.94
N GLY A 213 -37.98 23.53 -16.78
CA GLY A 213 -36.89 24.50 -16.56
C GLY A 213 -37.32 25.93 -16.28
N ALA A 214 -38.59 26.20 -15.93
CA ALA A 214 -38.90 27.50 -15.33
C ALA A 214 -38.22 27.63 -13.98
N ASN A 215 -37.64 28.81 -13.70
CA ASN A 215 -37.13 29.14 -12.38
C ASN A 215 -38.26 29.31 -11.34
N ASP A 216 -38.11 28.68 -10.17
CA ASP A 216 -38.95 28.91 -9.00
C ASP A 216 -38.65 30.28 -8.35
N ALA A 217 -39.39 30.63 -7.29
CA ALA A 217 -39.22 31.92 -6.61
C ALA A 217 -37.85 32.12 -5.91
N SER A 218 -37.01 31.08 -5.87
CA SER A 218 -35.62 31.13 -5.39
C SER A 218 -34.59 30.93 -6.52
N GLY A 219 -35.04 30.77 -7.78
CA GLY A 219 -34.16 30.57 -8.93
C GLY A 219 -33.70 29.13 -9.16
N ASN A 220 -34.46 28.12 -8.73
CA ASN A 220 -34.16 26.71 -9.05
C ASN A 220 -35.07 26.22 -10.18
N ASP A 221 -34.61 25.29 -11.02
CA ASP A 221 -35.47 24.62 -12.00
C ASP A 221 -36.66 23.92 -11.31
N VAL A 222 -37.89 24.16 -11.80
CA VAL A 222 -39.12 23.73 -11.13
C VAL A 222 -39.36 22.22 -11.17
N ASN A 223 -39.11 21.52 -12.30
CA ASN A 223 -39.31 20.05 -12.41
C ASN A 223 -38.23 19.31 -13.24
N PRO A 224 -36.92 19.57 -13.12
CA PRO A 224 -35.91 18.93 -13.99
C PRO A 224 -35.92 17.39 -13.84
N ARG A 225 -35.99 16.90 -12.59
CA ARG A 225 -36.15 15.48 -12.23
C ARG A 225 -37.35 14.78 -12.92
N ALA A 226 -38.41 15.51 -13.29
CA ALA A 226 -39.54 14.95 -14.01
C ALA A 226 -39.19 14.67 -15.48
N LEU A 227 -38.47 15.58 -16.15
CA LEU A 227 -38.00 15.39 -17.53
C LEU A 227 -37.12 14.14 -17.64
N ILE A 228 -36.22 13.94 -16.67
CA ILE A 228 -35.36 12.76 -16.58
C ILE A 228 -36.19 11.48 -16.40
N SER A 229 -37.18 11.51 -15.51
CA SER A 229 -38.08 10.38 -15.27
C SER A 229 -38.90 10.04 -16.53
N GLU A 230 -39.35 11.03 -17.28
CA GLU A 230 -40.03 10.84 -18.58
C GLU A 230 -39.07 10.28 -19.64
N ALA A 231 -37.84 10.80 -19.73
CA ALA A 231 -36.83 10.34 -20.68
C ALA A 231 -36.47 8.85 -20.45
N VAL A 232 -36.31 8.44 -19.19
CA VAL A 232 -36.11 7.03 -18.81
C VAL A 232 -37.28 6.15 -19.27
N ASN A 233 -38.51 6.60 -19.03
CA ASN A 233 -39.71 5.85 -19.41
C ASN A 233 -39.97 5.82 -20.92
N ALA A 234 -39.55 6.85 -21.67
CA ALA A 234 -39.69 6.90 -23.12
C ALA A 234 -38.68 5.98 -23.84
N ALA A 235 -37.44 5.90 -23.35
CA ALA A 235 -36.40 5.08 -23.96
C ALA A 235 -36.52 3.57 -23.66
N ASP A 236 -37.26 3.20 -22.61
CA ASP A 236 -37.54 1.85 -22.10
C ASP A 236 -37.83 0.80 -23.20
N ALA A 237 -38.65 1.14 -24.20
CA ALA A 237 -39.00 0.21 -25.29
C ALA A 237 -37.85 -0.06 -26.31
N SER A 238 -36.70 0.57 -26.13
CA SER A 238 -35.54 0.55 -27.05
C SER A 238 -34.19 0.38 -26.37
N VAL A 239 -34.14 0.48 -25.03
CA VAL A 239 -32.93 0.51 -24.22
C VAL A 239 -33.08 -0.50 -23.08
N ASN A 240 -32.25 -1.54 -23.10
CA ASN A 240 -32.10 -2.44 -21.96
C ASN A 240 -31.27 -1.76 -20.87
N TYR A 241 -31.90 -1.31 -19.80
CA TYR A 241 -31.21 -0.64 -18.70
C TYR A 241 -30.25 -1.57 -17.93
N ALA A 242 -30.41 -2.89 -18.04
CA ALA A 242 -29.47 -3.84 -17.46
C ALA A 242 -28.07 -3.82 -18.11
N ASP A 243 -27.90 -3.20 -19.28
CA ASP A 243 -26.59 -2.99 -19.91
C ASP A 243 -25.74 -1.88 -19.26
N PHE A 244 -26.32 -1.05 -18.36
CA PHE A 244 -25.67 0.11 -17.74
C PHE A 244 -25.49 -0.04 -16.22
N ASP A 245 -25.54 -1.28 -15.74
CA ASP A 245 -25.07 -1.71 -14.41
C ASP A 245 -23.67 -2.32 -14.60
N ASN A 246 -22.63 -1.50 -14.40
CA ASN A 246 -21.26 -1.78 -14.83
C ASN A 246 -20.47 -2.66 -13.85
N ASP A 247 -20.84 -2.70 -12.57
CA ASP A 247 -20.23 -3.58 -11.57
C ASP A 247 -21.14 -4.73 -11.11
N GLY A 248 -22.39 -4.78 -11.59
CA GLY A 248 -23.36 -5.86 -11.34
C GLY A 248 -24.12 -5.70 -10.02
N ASP A 249 -24.28 -4.46 -9.55
CA ASP A 249 -24.68 -4.13 -8.19
C ASP A 249 -26.20 -3.99 -7.96
N GLY A 250 -27.00 -4.03 -9.04
CA GLY A 250 -28.46 -3.82 -9.04
C GLY A 250 -28.92 -2.41 -9.44
N THR A 251 -28.00 -1.50 -9.75
CA THR A 251 -28.27 -0.08 -10.08
C THR A 251 -27.77 0.22 -11.47
N VAL A 252 -28.39 1.16 -12.18
CA VAL A 252 -27.74 1.85 -13.31
C VAL A 252 -26.83 2.91 -12.71
N ASP A 253 -25.53 2.85 -13.02
CA ASP A 253 -24.51 3.71 -12.39
C ASP A 253 -24.77 5.21 -12.61
N GLY A 254 -25.31 5.53 -13.78
CA GLY A 254 -25.75 6.86 -14.17
C GLY A 254 -26.40 6.85 -15.56
N ILE A 255 -27.24 7.85 -15.79
CA ILE A 255 -27.81 8.17 -17.10
C ILE A 255 -27.45 9.60 -17.47
N TYR A 256 -27.35 9.90 -18.76
CA TYR A 256 -27.17 11.25 -19.27
C TYR A 256 -28.42 11.65 -20.06
N VAL A 257 -28.93 12.87 -19.89
CA VAL A 257 -30.07 13.39 -20.66
C VAL A 257 -29.70 14.70 -21.33
N LEU A 258 -29.79 14.72 -22.67
CA LEU A 258 -29.64 15.95 -23.45
C LEU A 258 -31.03 16.52 -23.76
N PHE A 259 -31.27 17.78 -23.38
CA PHE A 259 -32.56 18.44 -23.56
C PHE A 259 -32.55 19.46 -24.72
N ALA A 260 -33.64 19.54 -25.48
CA ALA A 260 -33.71 20.35 -26.69
C ALA A 260 -33.51 21.86 -26.44
N GLY A 261 -32.75 22.53 -27.30
CA GLY A 261 -32.43 23.95 -27.14
C GLY A 261 -31.14 24.22 -26.35
N TYR A 262 -31.17 25.23 -25.48
CA TYR A 262 -30.00 25.85 -24.85
C TYR A 262 -30.09 25.75 -23.31
N GLY A 263 -28.96 25.79 -22.61
CA GLY A 263 -28.89 25.71 -21.15
C GLY A 263 -28.89 27.07 -20.48
N GLU A 264 -29.52 27.21 -19.31
CA GLU A 264 -29.55 28.50 -18.60
C GLU A 264 -28.15 28.95 -18.15
N GLU A 265 -27.22 28.03 -17.89
CA GLU A 265 -25.82 28.33 -17.53
C GLU A 265 -25.09 29.17 -18.59
N ALA A 266 -25.48 29.03 -19.86
CA ALA A 266 -24.97 29.81 -20.99
C ALA A 266 -25.74 31.13 -21.24
N GLY A 267 -26.69 31.47 -20.36
CA GLY A 267 -27.51 32.68 -20.43
C GLY A 267 -28.75 32.57 -21.31
N ALA A 268 -29.31 31.36 -21.45
CA ALA A 268 -30.56 31.13 -22.15
C ALA A 268 -31.78 31.73 -21.42
N SER A 269 -32.98 31.30 -21.81
CA SER A 269 -34.21 31.71 -21.13
C SER A 269 -34.29 31.08 -19.73
N ALA A 270 -34.84 31.79 -18.75
CA ALA A 270 -35.20 31.28 -17.41
C ALA A 270 -36.38 30.28 -17.40
N ASN A 271 -36.63 29.65 -18.56
CA ASN A 271 -37.52 28.52 -18.85
C ASN A 271 -36.73 27.28 -19.32
N CYS A 272 -35.40 27.40 -19.51
CA CYS A 272 -34.49 26.34 -19.89
C CYS A 272 -33.84 25.75 -18.63
N ILE A 273 -33.55 24.46 -18.64
CA ILE A 273 -32.85 23.79 -17.53
C ILE A 273 -31.39 24.30 -17.46
N TRP A 274 -30.84 24.38 -16.24
CA TRP A 274 -29.41 24.58 -15.98
C TRP A 274 -28.70 23.21 -15.99
N SER A 275 -27.57 23.06 -16.68
CA SER A 275 -26.80 21.79 -16.70
C SER A 275 -26.40 21.33 -15.28
N HIS A 276 -26.74 20.09 -14.90
CA HIS A 276 -26.46 19.56 -13.56
C HIS A 276 -26.44 18.02 -13.46
N ALA A 277 -25.81 17.53 -12.39
CA ALA A 277 -25.78 16.13 -11.93
C ALA A 277 -26.51 15.97 -10.58
N TRP A 278 -27.48 15.04 -10.52
CA TRP A 278 -28.31 14.84 -9.32
C TRP A 278 -28.90 13.42 -9.21
N THR A 279 -29.67 13.21 -8.13
CA THR A 279 -30.46 12.01 -7.85
C THR A 279 -31.94 12.33 -8.08
N LEU A 280 -32.70 11.42 -8.71
CA LEU A 280 -34.15 11.47 -8.80
C LEU A 280 -34.80 11.45 -7.40
N ALA A 281 -35.86 12.24 -7.21
CA ALA A 281 -36.63 12.28 -5.95
C ALA A 281 -37.44 10.99 -5.68
N SER A 282 -37.49 10.08 -6.65
CA SER A 282 -38.07 8.74 -6.54
C SER A 282 -37.38 7.88 -7.60
N PRO A 283 -36.51 6.93 -7.22
CA PRO A 283 -35.82 6.08 -8.19
C PRO A 283 -36.79 5.26 -9.05
N VAL A 284 -36.50 5.18 -10.35
CA VAL A 284 -37.26 4.37 -11.32
C VAL A 284 -36.67 2.96 -11.37
N THR A 285 -37.48 1.92 -11.56
CA THR A 285 -36.98 0.55 -11.77
C THR A 285 -37.31 0.07 -13.18
N LYS A 286 -36.28 -0.21 -14.00
CA LYS A 286 -36.38 -0.74 -15.38
C LYS A 286 -35.44 -1.93 -15.53
N ASP A 287 -35.83 -2.95 -16.28
CA ASP A 287 -35.04 -4.18 -16.53
C ASP A 287 -34.42 -4.84 -15.28
N GLY A 288 -35.10 -4.71 -14.14
CA GLY A 288 -34.63 -5.22 -12.85
C GLY A 288 -33.49 -4.40 -12.21
N LYS A 289 -33.16 -3.22 -12.74
CA LYS A 289 -32.20 -2.25 -12.20
C LYS A 289 -32.90 -1.04 -11.60
N THR A 290 -32.35 -0.52 -10.52
CA THR A 290 -32.73 0.80 -9.97
C THR A 290 -32.00 1.91 -10.72
N ILE A 291 -32.72 2.94 -11.15
CA ILE A 291 -32.20 4.15 -11.78
C ILE A 291 -32.46 5.30 -10.82
N SER A 292 -31.39 5.83 -10.22
CA SER A 292 -31.47 6.93 -9.23
C SER A 292 -30.64 8.15 -9.64
N LYS A 293 -29.47 7.97 -10.25
CA LYS A 293 -28.56 9.07 -10.65
C LYS A 293 -28.74 9.51 -12.09
N TYR A 294 -28.57 10.80 -12.35
CA TYR A 294 -28.50 11.37 -13.70
C TYR A 294 -27.56 12.57 -13.78
N SER A 295 -27.14 12.88 -15.01
CA SER A 295 -26.62 14.20 -15.40
C SER A 295 -27.38 14.72 -16.63
N CYS A 296 -27.45 16.03 -16.81
CA CYS A 296 -28.09 16.63 -17.98
C CYS A 296 -27.41 17.92 -18.46
N SER A 297 -27.56 18.20 -19.76
CA SER A 297 -27.07 19.43 -20.41
C SER A 297 -27.82 19.71 -21.71
N PRO A 298 -27.71 20.90 -22.33
CA PRO A 298 -28.48 21.24 -23.52
C PRO A 298 -27.98 20.58 -24.80
N GLU A 299 -28.87 20.47 -25.77
CA GLU A 299 -28.59 20.10 -27.16
C GLU A 299 -27.62 21.07 -27.86
N LEU A 300 -27.77 22.38 -27.61
CA LEU A 300 -27.13 23.45 -28.39
C LEU A 300 -26.28 24.37 -27.50
N SER A 301 -25.17 24.86 -28.06
CA SER A 301 -24.26 25.81 -27.40
C SER A 301 -24.76 27.26 -27.51
N GLY A 302 -24.52 28.05 -26.46
CA GLY A 302 -24.84 29.49 -26.42
C GLY A 302 -26.32 29.77 -26.16
N THR A 303 -26.85 30.84 -26.78
CA THR A 303 -28.23 31.31 -26.57
C THR A 303 -29.07 31.40 -27.86
N SER A 304 -28.44 31.19 -29.02
CA SER A 304 -29.07 31.29 -30.35
C SER A 304 -28.22 30.61 -31.43
N GLY A 305 -28.81 30.40 -32.62
CA GLY A 305 -28.17 29.68 -33.73
C GLY A 305 -28.63 28.22 -33.86
N SER A 306 -27.69 27.32 -34.12
CA SER A 306 -27.93 25.86 -34.18
C SER A 306 -26.66 25.03 -33.95
N THR A 307 -25.64 25.59 -33.30
CA THR A 307 -24.39 24.88 -32.97
C THR A 307 -24.68 23.81 -31.92
N ILE A 308 -24.21 22.58 -32.13
CA ILE A 308 -24.30 21.52 -31.12
C ILE A 308 -23.55 21.92 -29.84
N THR A 309 -23.96 21.41 -28.67
CA THR A 309 -23.24 21.64 -27.42
C THR A 309 -21.78 21.11 -27.48
N ALA A 310 -20.92 21.67 -26.64
CA ALA A 310 -19.50 21.32 -26.56
C ALA A 310 -19.24 20.30 -25.44
N ILE A 311 -18.15 19.53 -25.53
CA ILE A 311 -17.89 18.42 -24.61
C ILE A 311 -17.59 18.87 -23.17
N GLY A 312 -17.15 20.11 -22.94
CA GLY A 312 -16.67 20.58 -21.64
C GLY A 312 -17.69 20.46 -20.51
N VAL A 313 -18.93 20.95 -20.73
CA VAL A 313 -20.03 20.78 -19.76
C VAL A 313 -20.40 19.30 -19.61
N ILE A 314 -20.44 18.54 -20.70
CA ILE A 314 -20.76 17.10 -20.66
C ILE A 314 -19.76 16.34 -19.77
N CYS A 315 -18.47 16.64 -19.90
CA CYS A 315 -17.42 16.03 -19.10
C CYS A 315 -17.43 16.54 -17.65
N HIS A 316 -17.74 17.81 -17.40
CA HIS A 316 -17.93 18.34 -16.04
C HIS A 316 -19.05 17.57 -15.30
N GLU A 317 -20.24 17.55 -15.90
CA GLU A 317 -21.42 16.92 -15.30
C GLU A 317 -21.30 15.39 -15.18
N PHE A 318 -20.53 14.73 -16.05
CA PHE A 318 -20.22 13.31 -15.89
C PHE A 318 -19.09 13.06 -14.86
N GLY A 319 -18.20 14.02 -14.64
CA GLY A 319 -17.21 13.97 -13.57
C GLY A 319 -17.82 13.82 -12.18
N HIS A 320 -18.97 14.45 -11.93
CA HIS A 320 -19.74 14.27 -10.70
C HIS A 320 -20.34 12.85 -10.56
N VAL A 321 -20.75 12.22 -11.66
CA VAL A 321 -21.24 10.82 -11.67
C VAL A 321 -20.13 9.85 -11.26
N LEU A 322 -18.90 10.11 -11.74
CA LEU A 322 -17.66 9.43 -11.34
C LEU A 322 -17.19 9.79 -9.90
N GLY A 323 -17.84 10.75 -9.24
CA GLY A 323 -17.60 11.12 -7.84
C GLY A 323 -16.64 12.29 -7.60
N ALA A 324 -16.29 13.08 -8.60
CA ALA A 324 -15.48 14.28 -8.39
C ALA A 324 -16.29 15.45 -7.80
N PRO A 325 -15.75 16.14 -6.79
CA PRO A 325 -16.37 17.34 -6.24
C PRO A 325 -16.11 18.57 -7.12
N ASP A 326 -16.89 19.62 -6.89
CA ASP A 326 -16.61 20.97 -7.40
C ASP A 326 -15.41 21.59 -6.66
N TYR A 327 -14.49 22.22 -7.40
CA TYR A 327 -13.31 22.85 -6.82
C TYR A 327 -13.33 24.39 -6.91
N TYR A 328 -14.51 25.02 -6.96
CA TYR A 328 -14.70 26.49 -6.95
C TYR A 328 -15.57 26.97 -5.77
N ASP A 329 -15.89 28.26 -5.68
CA ASP A 329 -16.84 28.82 -4.70
C ASP A 329 -18.30 28.44 -5.03
N VAL A 330 -18.69 27.18 -4.80
CA VAL A 330 -20.07 26.63 -4.92
C VAL A 330 -21.06 27.11 -3.84
N ASN A 331 -20.67 28.02 -2.96
CA ASN A 331 -21.57 28.53 -1.92
C ASN A 331 -21.85 30.02 -2.07
N TYR A 332 -21.04 30.71 -2.87
CA TYR A 332 -21.09 32.12 -3.24
C TYR A 332 -21.17 33.11 -2.06
N SER A 333 -20.93 32.69 -0.82
CA SER A 333 -21.03 33.54 0.38
C SER A 333 -20.01 34.68 0.42
N THR A 334 -19.00 34.61 -0.46
CA THR A 334 -17.98 35.64 -0.68
C THR A 334 -18.25 36.47 -1.94
N GLY A 335 -19.32 36.17 -2.68
CA GLY A 335 -19.63 36.74 -3.99
C GLY A 335 -18.90 36.04 -5.15
N GLY A 336 -18.51 34.77 -5.00
CA GLY A 336 -17.80 34.02 -6.06
C GLY A 336 -16.41 34.57 -6.34
N GLN A 337 -15.72 35.07 -5.31
CA GLN A 337 -14.43 35.74 -5.46
C GLN A 337 -13.26 34.75 -5.60
N PHE A 338 -13.43 33.52 -5.09
CA PHE A 338 -12.37 32.51 -5.06
C PHE A 338 -12.49 31.56 -6.27
N ASP A 339 -11.56 31.68 -7.22
CA ASP A 339 -11.52 30.86 -8.46
C ASP A 339 -11.28 29.36 -8.19
N GLY A 340 -10.74 29.00 -7.02
CA GLY A 340 -10.49 27.62 -6.64
C GLY A 340 -9.36 26.97 -7.45
N THR A 341 -9.66 25.90 -8.19
CA THR A 341 -8.71 25.34 -9.19
C THR A 341 -8.74 26.08 -10.53
N GLY A 342 -9.77 26.87 -10.80
CA GLY A 342 -9.87 27.75 -11.97
C GLY A 342 -9.80 27.04 -13.32
N ASP A 343 -9.17 27.70 -14.29
CA ASP A 343 -9.09 27.25 -15.70
C ASP A 343 -8.13 26.05 -15.90
N TRP A 344 -7.51 25.54 -14.83
CA TRP A 344 -6.57 24.41 -14.82
C TRP A 344 -7.23 23.05 -14.63
N ASP A 345 -8.55 23.00 -14.45
CA ASP A 345 -9.25 21.82 -13.97
C ASP A 345 -10.66 21.74 -14.55
N LEU A 346 -11.04 20.57 -15.07
CA LEU A 346 -12.39 20.30 -15.55
C LEU A 346 -13.45 20.67 -14.52
N MET A 347 -13.18 20.38 -13.24
CA MET A 347 -14.14 20.53 -12.13
C MET A 347 -14.22 21.97 -11.57
N ALA A 348 -13.78 22.94 -12.37
CA ALA A 348 -13.91 24.38 -12.18
C ALA A 348 -13.99 25.08 -13.55
N GLY A 349 -13.37 26.26 -13.71
CA GLY A 349 -13.40 27.06 -14.94
C GLY A 349 -12.87 26.34 -16.18
N GLY A 350 -12.00 25.34 -16.00
CA GLY A 350 -11.39 24.57 -17.10
C GLY A 350 -12.40 23.80 -17.96
N SER A 351 -13.62 23.56 -17.46
CA SER A 351 -14.76 23.07 -18.25
C SER A 351 -15.15 24.00 -19.42
N TRP A 352 -14.91 25.30 -19.30
CA TRP A 352 -15.25 26.31 -20.31
C TRP A 352 -14.08 26.71 -21.22
N ASN A 353 -12.89 26.11 -21.07
CA ASN A 353 -11.72 26.41 -21.90
C ASN A 353 -12.02 26.25 -23.40
N ASN A 354 -11.64 27.27 -24.19
CA ASN A 354 -12.02 27.41 -25.60
C ASN A 354 -13.55 27.27 -25.85
N ASN A 355 -14.39 27.86 -24.99
CA ASN A 355 -15.85 27.70 -25.00
C ASN A 355 -16.34 26.25 -24.79
N GLY A 356 -15.58 25.45 -24.02
CA GLY A 356 -15.84 24.03 -23.76
C GLY A 356 -15.46 23.08 -24.90
N ILE A 357 -14.81 23.59 -25.96
CA ILE A 357 -14.34 22.84 -27.13
C ILE A 357 -12.99 22.15 -26.86
N THR A 358 -12.23 22.68 -25.89
CA THR A 358 -10.92 22.20 -25.44
C THR A 358 -10.86 22.26 -23.90
N PRO A 359 -11.68 21.47 -23.19
CA PRO A 359 -11.75 21.53 -21.72
C PRO A 359 -10.46 20.99 -21.07
N ALA A 360 -10.04 21.59 -19.97
CA ALA A 360 -8.87 21.14 -19.21
C ALA A 360 -9.03 19.69 -18.70
N GLN A 361 -7.93 18.96 -18.59
CA GLN A 361 -7.93 17.69 -17.86
C GLN A 361 -8.26 17.89 -16.37
N HIS A 362 -8.75 16.83 -15.72
CA HIS A 362 -8.92 16.80 -14.26
C HIS A 362 -7.61 17.07 -13.51
N ASN A 363 -7.67 17.83 -12.42
CA ASN A 363 -6.52 18.10 -11.56
C ASN A 363 -5.88 16.82 -10.95
N ALA A 364 -4.62 16.94 -10.54
CA ALA A 364 -3.85 15.85 -9.92
C ALA A 364 -4.52 15.19 -8.69
N TYR A 365 -5.28 15.91 -7.85
CA TYR A 365 -5.94 15.33 -6.69
C TYR A 365 -7.09 14.41 -7.12
N THR A 366 -7.92 14.85 -8.07
CA THR A 366 -9.02 14.03 -8.60
C THR A 366 -8.48 12.76 -9.28
N LYS A 367 -7.44 12.91 -10.12
CA LYS A 367 -6.75 11.78 -10.77
C LYS A 367 -6.17 10.76 -9.78
N VAL A 368 -5.62 11.19 -8.64
CA VAL A 368 -4.97 10.30 -7.65
C VAL A 368 -5.93 9.75 -6.60
N TYR A 369 -6.71 10.62 -5.94
CA TYR A 369 -7.43 10.30 -4.71
C TYR A 369 -8.93 10.06 -4.90
N VAL A 370 -9.52 10.50 -6.02
CA VAL A 370 -10.94 10.27 -6.33
C VAL A 370 -11.09 9.09 -7.30
N TYR A 371 -10.44 9.15 -8.46
CA TYR A 371 -10.63 8.15 -9.52
C TYR A 371 -9.61 7.00 -9.52
N GLY A 372 -8.42 7.21 -8.94
CA GLY A 372 -7.33 6.21 -8.89
C GLY A 372 -6.58 6.00 -10.22
N TRP A 373 -6.62 6.97 -11.14
CA TRP A 373 -5.93 6.92 -12.44
C TRP A 373 -4.43 7.23 -12.37
N ALA A 374 -3.99 7.94 -11.33
CA ALA A 374 -2.62 8.38 -11.13
C ALA A 374 -2.11 8.05 -9.71
N THR A 375 -0.81 8.23 -9.50
CA THR A 375 -0.15 8.05 -8.20
C THR A 375 0.62 9.32 -7.80
N ALA A 376 0.71 9.59 -6.49
CA ALA A 376 1.50 10.69 -5.95
C ALA A 376 2.63 10.16 -5.05
N THR A 377 3.89 10.30 -5.49
CA THR A 377 5.08 9.92 -4.73
C THR A 377 5.41 10.99 -3.70
N GLU A 378 5.61 10.62 -2.43
CA GLU A 378 5.99 11.57 -1.39
C GLU A 378 7.50 11.84 -1.38
N LEU A 379 7.86 13.13 -1.46
CA LEU A 379 9.25 13.57 -1.33
C LEU A 379 9.61 13.77 0.15
N THR A 380 10.56 12.96 0.63
CA THR A 380 10.94 12.84 2.04
C THR A 380 12.43 13.11 2.31
N SER A 381 13.26 13.18 1.28
CA SER A 381 14.71 13.39 1.39
C SER A 381 15.29 14.10 0.16
N ALA A 382 16.40 14.81 0.35
CA ALA A 382 17.00 15.68 -0.67
C ALA A 382 17.34 14.93 -1.97
N SER A 383 16.87 15.48 -3.09
CA SER A 383 16.89 14.82 -4.39
C SER A 383 16.70 15.81 -5.54
N VAL A 384 17.23 15.47 -6.72
CA VAL A 384 16.85 16.13 -7.97
C VAL A 384 15.64 15.40 -8.53
N VAL A 385 14.54 16.12 -8.74
CA VAL A 385 13.25 15.57 -9.18
C VAL A 385 13.01 15.96 -10.64
N THR A 386 12.50 15.04 -11.44
CA THR A 386 12.05 15.30 -12.82
C THR A 386 10.56 14.97 -12.94
N VAL A 387 9.76 15.93 -13.40
CA VAL A 387 8.31 15.80 -13.57
C VAL A 387 7.98 15.82 -15.06
N ASN A 388 7.62 14.65 -15.60
CA ASN A 388 7.15 14.53 -16.97
C ASN A 388 5.71 15.08 -17.09
N ASN A 389 5.35 15.53 -18.29
CA ASN A 389 4.08 16.21 -18.57
C ASN A 389 2.85 15.36 -18.24
N ALA A 390 1.87 15.98 -17.57
CA ALA A 390 0.75 15.33 -16.88
C ALA A 390 -0.34 14.79 -17.81
N GLU A 391 -0.25 15.04 -19.11
CA GLU A 391 -1.19 14.56 -20.11
C GLU A 391 -0.82 13.13 -20.57
N THR A 392 0.44 12.70 -20.33
CA THR A 392 0.95 11.36 -20.67
C THR A 392 1.64 10.63 -19.50
N ASN A 393 1.74 11.25 -18.32
CA ASN A 393 2.45 10.71 -17.16
C ASN A 393 1.50 10.45 -15.96
N LYS A 394 1.45 9.21 -15.46
CA LYS A 394 0.62 8.80 -14.31
C LYS A 394 1.27 9.03 -12.94
N SER A 395 2.45 9.65 -12.88
CA SER A 395 3.25 9.82 -11.66
C SER A 395 3.45 11.30 -11.33
N PHE A 396 2.78 11.72 -10.26
CA PHE A 396 2.87 13.05 -9.66
C PHE A 396 3.69 13.01 -8.36
N TYR A 397 4.00 14.18 -7.81
CA TYR A 397 4.76 14.29 -6.56
C TYR A 397 3.97 15.03 -5.49
N ARG A 398 4.09 14.61 -4.23
CA ARG A 398 3.55 15.33 -3.08
C ARG A 398 4.63 15.67 -2.06
N ILE A 399 4.42 16.75 -1.34
CA ILE A 399 5.21 17.12 -0.15
C ILE A 399 4.24 17.35 1.00
N ASN A 400 4.27 16.47 2.00
CA ASN A 400 3.48 16.67 3.22
C ASN A 400 4.04 17.82 4.05
N SER A 401 3.16 18.65 4.61
CA SER A 401 3.52 19.70 5.57
C SER A 401 3.82 19.11 6.96
N THR A 402 4.00 19.99 7.96
CA THR A 402 4.07 19.59 9.38
C THR A 402 2.69 19.33 10.01
N THR A 403 1.60 19.73 9.34
CA THR A 403 0.23 19.49 9.81
C THR A 403 -0.30 18.20 9.20
N THR A 404 -0.97 17.38 10.01
CA THR A 404 -1.67 16.17 9.55
C THR A 404 -2.68 16.50 8.44
N ASN A 405 -2.69 15.69 7.37
CA ASN A 405 -3.55 15.80 6.18
C ASN A 405 -3.36 17.06 5.30
N GLU A 406 -2.38 17.93 5.58
CA GLU A 406 -2.09 19.13 4.77
C GLU A 406 -0.80 18.94 3.95
N PHE A 407 -0.86 19.18 2.65
CA PHE A 407 0.23 18.86 1.72
C PHE A 407 0.20 19.69 0.44
N TRP A 408 1.33 19.75 -0.26
CA TRP A 408 1.41 20.22 -1.65
C TRP A 408 1.40 19.03 -2.61
N LEU A 409 0.72 19.19 -3.75
CA LEU A 409 0.61 18.20 -4.82
C LEU A 409 1.02 18.84 -6.15
N MET A 410 1.88 18.18 -6.91
CA MET A 410 2.60 18.78 -8.03
C MET A 410 2.45 17.96 -9.30
N GLU A 411 2.04 18.63 -10.37
CA GLU A 411 1.98 18.10 -11.74
C GLU A 411 2.54 19.12 -12.74
N ASN A 412 3.11 18.66 -13.85
CA ASN A 412 3.66 19.51 -14.91
C ASN A 412 2.63 19.56 -16.05
N ARG A 413 1.93 20.68 -16.23
CA ARG A 413 0.89 20.86 -17.25
C ARG A 413 1.47 21.55 -18.48
N GLN A 414 1.12 21.07 -19.67
CA GLN A 414 1.68 21.51 -20.95
C GLN A 414 0.57 21.74 -21.97
N LEU A 415 0.76 22.69 -22.88
CA LEU A 415 -0.21 23.01 -23.94
C LEU A 415 -0.23 21.91 -25.01
N THR A 416 -0.96 20.83 -24.75
CA THR A 416 -1.00 19.61 -25.55
C THR A 416 -2.26 18.79 -25.24
N GLY A 417 -2.78 18.02 -26.20
CA GLY A 417 -4.01 17.25 -26.00
C GLY A 417 -5.18 18.15 -25.62
N PHE A 418 -6.00 17.72 -24.66
CA PHE A 418 -7.09 18.54 -24.12
C PHE A 418 -6.62 19.76 -23.30
N ASP A 419 -5.38 19.74 -22.80
CA ASP A 419 -4.77 20.88 -22.09
C ASP A 419 -4.18 21.94 -23.03
N ALA A 420 -4.37 21.82 -24.35
CA ALA A 420 -3.90 22.79 -25.35
C ALA A 420 -4.49 24.22 -25.22
N ALA A 421 -5.59 24.38 -24.47
CA ALA A 421 -6.23 25.68 -24.21
C ALA A 421 -6.07 26.19 -22.75
N LEU A 422 -5.16 25.60 -21.96
CA LEU A 422 -4.84 26.10 -20.62
C LEU A 422 -4.27 27.54 -20.66
N PRO A 423 -4.35 28.31 -19.56
CA PRO A 423 -3.78 29.66 -19.49
C PRO A 423 -2.24 29.75 -19.67
N GLY A 424 -1.51 28.63 -19.61
CA GLY A 424 -0.06 28.55 -19.76
C GLY A 424 0.47 27.13 -19.52
N HIS A 425 1.77 26.99 -19.30
CA HIS A 425 2.45 25.71 -19.05
C HIS A 425 3.48 25.80 -17.91
N GLY A 426 3.86 24.64 -17.36
CA GLY A 426 4.86 24.47 -16.31
C GLY A 426 4.36 23.65 -15.13
N LEU A 427 5.09 23.69 -14.02
CA LEU A 427 4.74 23.01 -12.76
C LEU A 427 3.58 23.74 -12.05
N ILE A 428 2.43 23.10 -11.97
CA ILE A 428 1.36 23.49 -11.04
C ILE A 428 1.66 22.87 -9.68
N ILE A 429 1.56 23.68 -8.63
CA ILE A 429 1.70 23.25 -7.23
C ILE A 429 0.39 23.54 -6.51
N TYR A 430 -0.46 22.54 -6.33
CA TYR A 430 -1.68 22.69 -5.51
C TYR A 430 -1.34 22.65 -4.02
N HIS A 431 -2.03 23.44 -3.20
CA HIS A 431 -1.99 23.33 -1.73
C HIS A 431 -3.31 22.74 -1.23
N ALA A 432 -3.24 21.54 -0.65
CA ALA A 432 -4.36 20.82 -0.05
C ALA A 432 -4.39 21.05 1.47
N SER A 433 -5.48 21.62 1.97
CA SER A 433 -5.70 21.88 3.40
C SER A 433 -6.00 20.59 4.17
N SER A 434 -5.59 20.55 5.45
CA SER A 434 -5.93 19.47 6.41
C SER A 434 -7.43 19.20 6.54
N ASN A 435 -8.27 20.20 6.26
CA ASN A 435 -9.72 20.10 6.31
C ASN A 435 -10.37 19.69 4.97
N LEU A 436 -9.60 19.45 3.90
CA LEU A 436 -10.13 19.27 2.53
C LEU A 436 -11.22 18.19 2.43
N ALA A 437 -11.08 17.07 3.14
CA ALA A 437 -12.13 16.05 3.21
C ALA A 437 -13.47 16.60 3.72
N THR A 438 -13.47 17.41 4.79
CA THR A 438 -14.65 18.11 5.31
C THR A 438 -15.19 19.14 4.31
N GLY A 439 -14.31 19.79 3.54
CA GLY A 439 -14.68 20.71 2.46
C GLY A 439 -15.44 20.00 1.33
N ILE A 440 -15.00 18.80 0.95
CA ILE A 440 -15.67 17.91 -0.02
C ILE A 440 -17.04 17.50 0.53
N SER A 441 -17.08 16.96 1.76
CA SER A 441 -18.30 16.48 2.44
C SER A 441 -19.41 17.52 2.62
N ASN A 442 -19.06 18.80 2.60
CA ASN A 442 -19.99 19.92 2.78
C ASN A 442 -20.26 20.70 1.48
N ALA A 443 -19.71 20.26 0.34
CA ALA A 443 -19.63 21.02 -0.92
C ALA A 443 -19.25 22.49 -0.69
N ASN A 444 -18.06 22.71 -0.11
CA ASN A 444 -17.60 24.00 0.39
C ASN A 444 -16.08 24.21 0.23
N ILE A 445 -15.42 23.51 -0.69
CA ILE A 445 -13.94 23.40 -0.79
C ILE A 445 -13.25 24.77 -0.89
N ASN A 446 -13.68 25.63 -1.82
CA ASN A 446 -13.05 26.94 -2.02
C ASN A 446 -14.02 28.11 -1.77
N ALA A 447 -15.13 27.82 -1.08
CA ALA A 447 -16.25 28.75 -0.92
C ALA A 447 -16.10 29.77 0.23
N THR A 448 -14.98 29.72 0.96
CA THR A 448 -14.63 30.63 2.06
C THR A 448 -13.11 30.67 2.22
N TYR A 449 -12.57 31.70 2.87
CA TYR A 449 -11.19 31.66 3.37
C TYR A 449 -11.05 30.67 4.55
N PRO A 450 -9.98 29.84 4.60
CA PRO A 450 -8.98 29.59 3.55
C PRO A 450 -9.52 28.69 2.44
N GLN A 451 -9.10 28.93 1.19
CA GLN A 451 -9.32 27.98 0.09
C GLN A 451 -8.68 26.64 0.44
N MET A 452 -9.42 25.54 0.31
CA MET A 452 -9.00 24.23 0.83
C MET A 452 -8.27 23.39 -0.21
N PHE A 453 -8.39 23.70 -1.51
CA PHE A 453 -7.58 23.11 -2.58
C PHE A 453 -7.45 24.06 -3.79
N TYR A 454 -6.28 24.67 -3.98
CA TYR A 454 -6.03 25.70 -5.01
C TYR A 454 -4.59 25.62 -5.54
N PRO A 455 -4.29 26.07 -6.76
CA PRO A 455 -2.93 26.21 -7.27
C PRO A 455 -2.25 27.42 -6.61
N VAL A 456 -1.08 27.18 -6.04
CA VAL A 456 -0.21 28.22 -5.48
C VAL A 456 0.44 28.95 -6.64
N CYS A 457 0.00 30.18 -6.96
CA CYS A 457 0.49 30.87 -8.15
C CYS A 457 1.82 31.58 -7.94
N ALA A 458 2.77 31.29 -8.84
CA ALA A 458 4.08 31.94 -8.92
C ALA A 458 4.02 33.48 -9.10
N ASN A 459 2.92 34.00 -9.63
CA ASN A 459 2.65 35.44 -9.78
C ASN A 459 2.11 36.14 -8.51
N ALA A 460 1.80 35.42 -7.43
CA ALA A 460 1.23 36.03 -6.23
C ALA A 460 2.24 36.96 -5.52
N THR A 461 1.85 38.24 -5.36
CA THR A 461 2.67 39.29 -4.73
C THR A 461 2.56 39.32 -3.21
N THR A 462 1.64 38.53 -2.65
CA THR A 462 1.40 38.34 -1.22
C THR A 462 1.22 36.85 -0.94
N ASN A 463 1.14 36.47 0.34
CA ASN A 463 0.85 35.10 0.74
C ASN A 463 -0.67 34.91 0.87
N PRO A 464 -1.22 33.71 0.58
CA PRO A 464 -2.64 33.42 0.67
C PRO A 464 -3.29 33.91 1.99
N GLY A 465 -4.37 34.67 1.86
CA GLY A 465 -5.04 35.39 2.93
C GLY A 465 -6.54 35.54 2.66
N SER A 466 -7.22 36.41 3.40
CA SER A 466 -8.69 36.48 3.44
C SER A 466 -9.38 37.08 2.20
N THR A 467 -8.64 37.56 1.20
CA THR A 467 -9.19 38.10 -0.06
C THR A 467 -8.58 37.38 -1.26
N ALA A 468 -9.39 37.08 -2.29
CA ALA A 468 -8.98 36.27 -3.44
C ALA A 468 -7.71 36.76 -4.16
N SER A 469 -7.51 38.07 -4.26
CA SER A 469 -6.30 38.69 -4.82
C SER A 469 -4.97 38.26 -4.17
N THR A 470 -5.00 37.71 -2.94
CA THR A 470 -3.80 37.20 -2.25
C THR A 470 -3.32 35.84 -2.74
N TYR A 471 -4.11 35.14 -3.56
CA TYR A 471 -3.74 33.86 -4.17
C TYR A 471 -3.02 34.03 -5.52
N GLY A 472 -2.84 35.28 -5.98
CA GLY A 472 -2.30 35.62 -7.29
C GLY A 472 -3.38 35.67 -8.37
N THR A 473 -2.98 35.51 -9.63
CA THR A 473 -3.91 35.36 -10.76
C THR A 473 -3.91 33.90 -11.17
N ILE A 474 -4.91 33.16 -10.70
CA ILE A 474 -5.09 31.71 -10.94
C ILE A 474 -5.25 31.44 -12.44
N ASN A 475 -6.20 32.13 -13.08
CA ASN A 475 -6.52 31.98 -14.49
C ASN A 475 -5.55 32.75 -15.41
N GLY A 476 -4.24 32.49 -15.29
CA GLY A 476 -3.22 33.19 -16.08
C GLY A 476 -1.87 32.49 -16.18
N ALA A 477 -1.16 32.74 -17.29
CA ALA A 477 0.13 32.14 -17.66
C ALA A 477 1.27 32.24 -16.62
N GLY A 478 1.12 33.12 -15.63
CA GLY A 478 2.08 33.33 -14.54
C GLY A 478 1.77 32.53 -13.26
N CYS A 479 0.74 31.68 -13.25
CA CYS A 479 0.48 30.81 -12.10
C CYS A 479 1.48 29.63 -11.98
N PRO A 480 1.88 28.93 -13.06
CA PRO A 480 2.85 27.82 -12.98
C PRO A 480 4.27 28.26 -12.61
N PHE A 481 5.08 27.31 -12.12
CA PHE A 481 6.54 27.47 -11.93
C PHE A 481 7.33 26.73 -13.04
N PRO A 482 8.35 27.34 -13.67
CA PRO A 482 8.72 28.74 -13.57
C PRO A 482 7.69 29.68 -14.25
N GLY A 483 6.92 29.14 -15.21
CA GLY A 483 5.85 29.83 -15.94
C GLY A 483 6.32 31.08 -16.66
N SER A 484 5.38 31.94 -17.10
CA SER A 484 5.75 33.24 -17.69
C SER A 484 6.38 34.22 -16.69
N GLY A 485 6.30 33.91 -15.38
CA GLY A 485 6.90 34.70 -14.29
C GLY A 485 8.35 34.36 -13.94
N ALA A 486 8.96 33.38 -14.62
CA ALA A 486 10.34 32.91 -14.41
C ALA A 486 10.70 32.58 -12.95
N LYS A 487 9.76 32.03 -12.16
CA LYS A 487 9.97 31.75 -10.73
C LYS A 487 10.62 30.38 -10.50
N THR A 488 11.91 30.36 -10.20
CA THR A 488 12.69 29.12 -10.10
C THR A 488 12.71 28.50 -8.69
N SER A 489 11.86 28.93 -7.74
CA SER A 489 11.82 28.37 -6.38
C SER A 489 10.48 28.57 -5.65
N PHE A 490 10.22 27.69 -4.67
CA PHE A 490 9.09 27.72 -3.75
C PHE A 490 9.54 27.19 -2.38
N THR A 491 9.52 28.02 -1.33
CA THR A 491 10.18 27.73 -0.04
C THR A 491 9.48 28.42 1.14
N ASP A 492 9.90 28.13 2.38
CA ASP A 492 9.48 28.88 3.59
C ASP A 492 9.78 30.40 3.54
N ALA A 493 10.61 30.86 2.60
CA ALA A 493 11.06 32.24 2.46
C ALA A 493 10.61 32.94 1.15
N THR A 494 9.92 32.25 0.24
CA THR A 494 9.35 32.88 -0.96
C THR A 494 8.05 33.61 -0.64
N THR A 495 7.55 34.41 -1.60
CA THR A 495 6.16 34.83 -1.66
C THR A 495 5.63 34.35 -3.02
N PRO A 496 4.61 33.47 -3.06
CA PRO A 496 3.98 32.81 -1.91
C PRO A 496 4.94 31.85 -1.17
N TRP A 497 4.75 31.66 0.14
CA TRP A 497 5.56 30.73 0.95
C TRP A 497 5.05 29.29 0.96
N MET A 498 5.93 28.37 1.33
CA MET A 498 5.68 26.95 1.51
C MET A 498 5.58 26.57 3.00
N LYS A 499 4.54 27.07 3.66
CA LYS A 499 4.21 26.79 5.08
C LYS A 499 2.78 26.28 5.18
N SER A 500 2.46 25.58 6.26
CA SER A 500 1.07 25.25 6.57
C SER A 500 0.22 26.51 6.80
N TRP A 501 -1.10 26.38 6.72
CA TRP A 501 -2.09 27.38 7.14
C TRP A 501 -1.93 27.80 8.61
N ALA A 502 -1.32 26.96 9.45
CA ALA A 502 -0.92 27.31 10.82
C ALA A 502 0.37 28.16 10.89
N GLY A 503 0.97 28.53 9.76
CA GLY A 503 2.22 29.28 9.65
C GLY A 503 3.49 28.47 9.97
N ALA A 504 3.37 27.17 10.24
CA ALA A 504 4.51 26.32 10.57
C ALA A 504 5.32 25.99 9.32
N ALA A 505 6.64 26.24 9.42
CA ALA A 505 7.61 26.06 8.35
C ALA A 505 7.75 24.57 7.98
N THR A 506 7.93 24.29 6.70
CA THR A 506 8.09 22.92 6.20
C THR A 506 9.52 22.41 6.29
N ALA A 507 10.50 23.30 6.17
CA ALA A 507 11.91 22.97 5.93
C ALA A 507 12.14 22.07 4.69
N LYS A 508 11.21 22.11 3.72
CA LYS A 508 11.22 21.27 2.51
C LYS A 508 11.29 22.10 1.21
N PRO A 509 12.29 22.98 1.04
CA PRO A 509 12.34 23.93 -0.07
C PRO A 509 12.43 23.23 -1.43
N ILE A 510 11.77 23.82 -2.43
CA ILE A 510 11.97 23.54 -3.85
C ILE A 510 12.80 24.69 -4.44
N THR A 511 13.90 24.36 -5.10
CA THR A 511 14.80 25.32 -5.76
C THR A 511 15.16 24.86 -7.17
N ASN A 512 15.76 25.75 -7.97
CA ASN A 512 16.20 25.47 -9.33
C ASN A 512 15.12 24.80 -10.22
N ILE A 513 13.88 25.27 -10.12
CA ILE A 513 12.78 24.84 -11.00
C ILE A 513 13.09 25.32 -12.42
N VAL A 514 13.38 24.39 -13.32
CA VAL A 514 13.76 24.61 -14.71
C VAL A 514 12.82 23.83 -15.61
N GLU A 515 12.38 24.45 -16.71
CA GLU A 515 11.55 23.82 -17.73
C GLU A 515 12.37 23.52 -18.98
N ASN A 516 12.29 22.29 -19.49
CA ASN A 516 12.74 21.93 -20.83
C ASN A 516 11.50 21.82 -21.73
N THR A 517 11.17 22.91 -22.41
CA THR A 517 10.00 23.03 -23.30
C THR A 517 10.07 22.10 -24.51
N THR A 518 11.25 21.62 -24.90
CA THR A 518 11.42 20.65 -26.01
C THR A 518 11.11 19.22 -25.54
N ALA A 519 11.55 18.85 -24.34
CA ALA A 519 11.23 17.55 -23.74
C ALA A 519 9.89 17.52 -23.00
N LYS A 520 9.25 18.69 -22.81
CA LYS A 520 8.06 18.91 -21.97
C LYS A 520 8.25 18.47 -20.50
N THR A 521 9.47 18.56 -19.97
CA THR A 521 9.80 18.15 -18.59
C THR A 521 10.17 19.32 -17.70
N ILE A 522 9.72 19.30 -16.45
CA ILE A 522 10.24 20.15 -15.36
C ILE A 522 11.31 19.39 -14.59
N THR A 523 12.39 20.05 -14.18
CA THR A 523 13.35 19.55 -13.18
C THR A 523 13.43 20.52 -12.00
N PHE A 524 13.58 20.02 -10.78
CA PHE A 524 13.83 20.85 -9.60
C PHE A 524 14.67 20.15 -8.53
N ASP A 525 15.33 20.95 -7.70
CA ASP A 525 16.09 20.53 -6.53
C ASP A 525 15.19 20.56 -5.29
N PHE A 526 14.87 19.38 -4.74
CA PHE A 526 14.13 19.24 -3.49
C PHE A 526 15.09 19.18 -2.30
N MET A 527 14.83 19.96 -1.25
CA MET A 527 15.66 20.09 -0.04
C MET A 527 17.15 20.39 -0.35
N GLY A 528 17.40 21.19 -1.38
CA GLY A 528 18.76 21.53 -1.85
C GLY A 528 19.30 20.62 -2.96
N GLY A 529 18.51 19.66 -3.44
CA GLY A 529 18.84 18.88 -4.64
C GLY A 529 19.71 17.67 -4.36
N SER A 530 20.61 17.36 -5.29
CA SER A 530 21.66 16.37 -5.02
C SER A 530 22.50 16.85 -3.84
N VAL A 531 22.51 16.07 -2.75
CA VAL A 531 23.60 16.17 -1.76
C VAL A 531 24.92 16.09 -2.53
N THR A 532 25.75 17.12 -2.43
CA THR A 532 27.03 17.17 -3.15
C THR A 532 27.79 15.90 -2.84
N PRO A 533 28.07 15.02 -3.82
CA PRO A 533 28.78 13.79 -3.53
C PRO A 533 30.12 14.16 -2.89
N THR A 534 30.49 13.42 -1.85
CA THR A 534 31.78 13.60 -1.17
C THR A 534 32.68 12.40 -1.44
N ALA A 535 33.97 12.53 -1.12
CA ALA A 535 34.84 11.35 -1.06
C ALA A 535 34.18 10.28 -0.15
N PRO A 536 34.27 8.99 -0.49
CA PRO A 536 33.56 7.94 0.25
C PRO A 536 34.10 7.84 1.69
N THR A 537 33.36 7.27 2.63
CA THR A 537 33.95 6.88 3.93
C THR A 537 34.26 5.39 3.92
N ALA A 538 35.42 5.00 4.44
CA ALA A 538 35.89 3.62 4.38
C ALA A 538 36.62 3.23 5.67
N THR A 539 36.19 2.12 6.28
CA THR A 539 36.73 1.58 7.53
C THR A 539 37.22 0.15 7.29
N THR A 540 38.52 -0.09 7.49
CA THR A 540 39.07 -1.45 7.50
C THR A 540 38.57 -2.19 8.73
N VAL A 541 38.19 -3.46 8.58
CA VAL A 541 37.70 -4.34 9.65
C VAL A 541 38.59 -5.58 9.73
N ALA A 542 38.72 -6.15 10.94
CA ALA A 542 39.60 -7.30 11.21
C ALA A 542 39.37 -8.47 10.22
N ALA A 543 40.45 -9.08 9.76
CA ALA A 543 40.39 -10.21 8.83
C ALA A 543 39.82 -11.46 9.52
N SER A 544 39.13 -12.29 8.73
CA SER A 544 38.47 -13.51 9.17
C SER A 544 38.93 -14.71 8.34
N GLY A 545 38.68 -15.94 8.81
CA GLY A 545 39.04 -17.15 8.06
C GLY A 545 40.54 -17.30 7.76
N VAL A 546 41.40 -16.79 8.63
CA VAL A 546 42.87 -16.83 8.46
C VAL A 546 43.38 -18.26 8.67
N THR A 547 44.10 -18.80 7.69
CA THR A 547 44.77 -20.11 7.73
C THR A 547 46.29 -19.94 7.65
N ASN A 548 47.04 -21.00 7.37
CA ASN A 548 48.46 -20.92 7.01
C ASN A 548 48.70 -20.36 5.59
N ASN A 549 47.67 -20.24 4.73
CA ASN A 549 47.83 -19.86 3.32
C ASN A 549 46.70 -18.98 2.73
N ALA A 550 45.70 -18.59 3.52
CA ALA A 550 44.53 -17.83 3.09
C ALA A 550 44.01 -16.90 4.19
N ALA A 551 43.21 -15.90 3.81
CA ALA A 551 42.49 -15.01 4.72
C ALA A 551 41.34 -14.28 3.99
N THR A 552 40.31 -13.83 4.71
CA THR A 552 39.27 -12.93 4.19
C THR A 552 39.45 -11.55 4.81
N LEU A 553 39.70 -10.54 3.97
CA LEU A 553 39.73 -9.13 4.36
C LEU A 553 38.30 -8.60 4.48
N ASN A 554 38.05 -7.72 5.46
CA ASN A 554 36.73 -7.16 5.73
C ASN A 554 36.81 -5.63 5.80
N ALA A 555 35.73 -4.94 5.42
CA ALA A 555 35.58 -3.50 5.53
C ALA A 555 34.11 -3.07 5.58
N THR A 556 33.89 -1.81 5.96
CA THR A 556 32.62 -1.10 5.79
C THR A 556 32.88 0.18 5.00
N VAL A 557 32.12 0.41 3.93
CA VAL A 557 32.28 1.59 3.05
C VAL A 557 30.93 2.24 2.77
N THR A 558 30.86 3.56 2.87
CA THR A 558 29.72 4.37 2.40
C THR A 558 30.13 5.13 1.15
N ALA A 559 29.34 4.99 0.08
CA ALA A 559 29.66 5.57 -1.24
C ALA A 559 29.46 7.10 -1.32
N ASN A 560 28.77 7.68 -0.34
CA ASN A 560 28.44 9.12 -0.24
C ASN A 560 27.81 9.69 -1.52
N ASN A 561 26.91 8.90 -2.12
CA ASN A 561 26.08 9.26 -3.28
C ASN A 561 26.81 9.48 -4.61
N ALA A 562 28.09 9.09 -4.71
CA ALA A 562 28.75 8.85 -5.99
C ALA A 562 29.20 7.39 -6.10
N THR A 563 29.08 6.82 -7.30
CA THR A 563 29.47 5.43 -7.59
C THR A 563 30.92 5.19 -7.17
N THR A 564 31.11 4.30 -6.21
CA THR A 564 32.35 4.08 -5.49
C THR A 564 32.89 2.70 -5.79
N THR A 565 34.08 2.65 -6.40
CA THR A 565 34.86 1.41 -6.58
C THR A 565 35.58 1.08 -5.27
N VAL A 566 35.54 -0.18 -4.84
CA VAL A 566 36.19 -0.63 -3.60
C VAL A 566 37.22 -1.73 -3.89
N THR A 567 38.41 -1.52 -3.35
CA THR A 567 39.55 -2.45 -3.40
C THR A 567 40.16 -2.59 -2.01
N PHE A 568 40.94 -3.65 -1.79
CA PHE A 568 41.86 -3.73 -0.67
C PHE A 568 43.30 -3.66 -1.19
N GLU A 569 44.14 -2.94 -0.46
CA GLU A 569 45.60 -2.96 -0.61
C GLU A 569 46.16 -3.85 0.51
N TYR A 570 47.03 -4.82 0.19
CA TYR A 570 47.61 -5.76 1.16
C TYR A 570 49.07 -6.12 0.84
N GLY A 571 49.81 -6.60 1.83
CA GLY A 571 51.17 -7.14 1.65
C GLY A 571 52.00 -7.17 2.94
N LEU A 572 53.30 -7.45 2.84
CA LEU A 572 54.16 -7.69 4.00
C LEU A 572 54.48 -6.42 4.82
N THR A 573 54.40 -5.23 4.20
CA THR A 573 54.64 -3.93 4.86
C THR A 573 53.44 -3.01 4.66
N THR A 574 53.43 -1.86 5.35
CA THR A 574 52.46 -0.77 5.15
C THR A 574 52.58 -0.06 3.79
N SER A 575 53.51 -0.47 2.92
CA SER A 575 53.53 -0.13 1.49
C SER A 575 52.59 -1.01 0.67
N TYR A 576 52.10 -2.12 1.25
CA TYR A 576 51.24 -3.13 0.64
C TYR A 576 51.88 -3.81 -0.58
N GLY A 577 51.80 -3.20 -1.76
CA GLY A 577 52.39 -3.75 -3.00
C GLY A 577 51.56 -4.85 -3.69
N SER A 578 50.39 -5.21 -3.15
CA SER A 578 49.40 -6.06 -3.82
C SER A 578 47.98 -5.53 -3.60
N THR A 579 47.07 -5.84 -4.52
CA THR A 579 45.67 -5.39 -4.46
C THR A 579 44.69 -6.51 -4.80
N VAL A 580 43.48 -6.41 -4.27
CA VAL A 580 42.35 -7.30 -4.60
C VAL A 580 41.06 -6.50 -4.63
N ASN A 581 40.12 -6.87 -5.51
CA ASN A 581 38.81 -6.21 -5.58
C ASN A 581 37.96 -6.57 -4.36
N GLY A 582 37.20 -5.59 -3.85
CA GLY A 582 36.15 -5.86 -2.88
C GLY A 582 34.99 -6.63 -3.51
N THR A 583 34.18 -7.27 -2.68
CA THR A 583 32.89 -7.87 -3.03
C THR A 583 31.83 -7.30 -2.09
N PRO A 584 30.84 -6.52 -2.60
CA PRO A 584 30.77 -5.96 -3.97
C PRO A 584 31.96 -5.03 -4.31
N ASN A 585 32.33 -4.97 -5.59
CA ASN A 585 33.44 -4.15 -6.08
C ASN A 585 33.04 -2.70 -6.40
N SER A 586 31.75 -2.44 -6.57
CA SER A 586 31.15 -1.14 -6.87
C SER A 586 29.87 -0.96 -6.07
N ILE A 587 29.72 0.19 -5.40
CA ILE A 587 28.57 0.54 -4.55
C ILE A 587 28.12 1.99 -4.80
N THR A 588 26.90 2.35 -4.40
CA THR A 588 26.36 3.72 -4.54
C THR A 588 25.39 4.05 -3.38
N GLY A 589 25.01 5.33 -3.26
CA GLY A 589 24.10 5.83 -2.22
C GLY A 589 24.77 6.24 -0.90
N ALA A 590 23.95 6.47 0.13
CA ALA A 590 24.36 7.02 1.43
C ALA A 590 24.50 5.97 2.56
N THR A 591 24.29 4.68 2.28
CA THR A 591 24.29 3.60 3.29
C THR A 591 25.65 2.92 3.41
N ALA A 592 26.07 2.70 4.66
CA ALA A 592 27.28 1.94 4.97
C ALA A 592 27.10 0.47 4.56
N THR A 593 27.96 0.00 3.65
CA THR A 593 27.89 -1.33 3.04
C THR A 593 29.10 -2.16 3.47
N SER A 594 28.88 -3.41 3.90
CA SER A 594 29.96 -4.35 4.21
C SER A 594 30.60 -4.89 2.93
N ILE A 595 31.93 -4.88 2.87
CA ILE A 595 32.73 -5.31 1.71
C ILE A 595 33.73 -6.36 2.19
N THR A 596 33.92 -7.45 1.43
CA THR A 596 34.90 -8.50 1.73
C THR A 596 35.83 -8.78 0.55
N ALA A 597 36.98 -9.40 0.79
CA ALA A 597 37.83 -9.95 -0.27
C ALA A 597 38.62 -11.17 0.21
N ALA A 598 38.63 -12.25 -0.55
CA ALA A 598 39.38 -13.46 -0.22
C ALA A 598 40.80 -13.42 -0.78
N LEU A 599 41.78 -13.81 0.04
CA LEU A 599 43.18 -14.00 -0.32
C LEU A 599 43.56 -15.48 -0.22
N THR A 600 44.40 -15.95 -1.14
CA THR A 600 44.94 -17.31 -1.18
C THR A 600 46.41 -17.28 -1.61
N GLY A 601 47.14 -18.37 -1.40
CA GLY A 601 48.57 -18.46 -1.76
C GLY A 601 49.51 -17.67 -0.85
N LEU A 602 49.07 -17.35 0.38
CA LEU A 602 49.87 -16.64 1.37
C LEU A 602 50.96 -17.55 1.97
N THR A 603 52.06 -16.96 2.42
CA THR A 603 53.11 -17.67 3.16
C THR A 603 52.65 -17.93 4.59
N ALA A 604 53.01 -19.09 5.17
CA ALA A 604 52.72 -19.43 6.56
C ALA A 604 53.55 -18.63 7.58
N SER A 605 53.10 -18.57 8.84
CA SER A 605 53.75 -17.81 9.93
C SER A 605 54.04 -16.33 9.61
N THR A 606 53.31 -15.72 8.67
CA THR A 606 53.67 -14.45 8.05
C THR A 606 52.62 -13.38 8.34
N THR A 607 53.05 -12.23 8.84
CA THR A 607 52.18 -11.08 9.08
C THR A 607 51.99 -10.27 7.80
N TYR A 608 50.73 -10.06 7.43
CA TYR A 608 50.31 -9.19 6.34
C TYR A 608 49.63 -7.94 6.91
N ASN A 609 50.02 -6.78 6.37
CA ASN A 609 49.33 -5.50 6.50
C ASN A 609 48.26 -5.40 5.41
N TYR A 610 47.13 -4.77 5.71
CA TYR A 610 46.10 -4.47 4.72
C TYR A 610 45.22 -3.27 5.10
N ARG A 611 44.61 -2.64 4.10
CA ARG A 611 43.56 -1.62 4.27
C ARG A 611 42.54 -1.66 3.14
N VAL A 612 41.35 -1.14 3.39
CA VAL A 612 40.39 -0.83 2.32
C VAL A 612 40.73 0.50 1.63
N LYS A 613 40.45 0.58 0.33
CA LYS A 613 40.55 1.76 -0.52
C LYS A 613 39.25 1.92 -1.31
N ALA A 614 38.57 3.03 -1.08
CA ALA A 614 37.34 3.40 -1.77
C ALA A 614 37.57 4.63 -2.65
N VAL A 615 37.15 4.59 -3.90
CA VAL A 615 37.37 5.65 -4.91
C VAL A 615 36.06 5.99 -5.61
N ASN A 616 35.69 7.27 -5.62
CA ASN A 616 34.61 7.79 -6.45
C ASN A 616 35.05 9.03 -7.24
N SER A 617 34.14 9.66 -7.97
CA SER A 617 34.42 10.84 -8.81
C SER A 617 34.86 12.10 -8.03
N VAL A 618 34.80 12.08 -6.70
CA VAL A 618 35.11 13.24 -5.83
C VAL A 618 36.35 13.00 -4.98
N GLY A 619 36.72 11.75 -4.68
CA GLY A 619 37.98 11.47 -4.01
C GLY A 619 38.26 9.99 -3.76
N THR A 620 39.44 9.76 -3.17
CA THR A 620 39.88 8.45 -2.66
C THR A 620 39.99 8.52 -1.14
N THR A 621 39.39 7.54 -0.47
CA THR A 621 39.50 7.37 0.98
C THR A 621 40.10 6.01 1.30
N TYR A 622 41.03 6.00 2.25
CA TYR A 622 41.69 4.81 2.76
C TYR A 622 41.21 4.53 4.17
N GLY A 623 40.91 3.27 4.47
CA GLY A 623 40.74 2.80 5.84
C GLY A 623 42.08 2.77 6.59
N SER A 624 42.00 2.58 7.90
CA SER A 624 43.15 2.30 8.76
C SER A 624 43.94 1.07 8.27
N ASN A 625 45.26 1.06 8.51
CA ASN A 625 46.02 -0.18 8.40
C ASN A 625 45.57 -1.16 9.48
N MET A 626 45.34 -2.41 9.10
CA MET A 626 45.16 -3.54 10.00
C MET A 626 46.12 -4.65 9.61
N THR A 627 46.34 -5.60 10.52
CA THR A 627 47.21 -6.75 10.28
C THR A 627 46.48 -8.05 10.56
N PHE A 628 46.96 -9.12 9.91
CA PHE A 628 46.70 -10.50 10.32
C PHE A 628 47.98 -11.31 10.14
N THR A 629 48.13 -12.40 10.90
CA THR A 629 49.27 -13.31 10.77
C THR A 629 48.74 -14.68 10.37
N THR A 630 49.23 -15.22 9.26
CA THR A 630 48.89 -16.59 8.84
C THR A 630 49.37 -17.59 9.88
N SER A 631 48.63 -18.68 10.05
CA SER A 631 49.03 -19.78 10.92
C SER A 631 50.37 -20.38 10.46
N ALA A 632 51.09 -21.04 11.36
CA ALA A 632 52.24 -21.84 10.97
C ALA A 632 51.82 -22.98 10.03
N ASN A 633 52.73 -23.44 9.18
CA ASN A 633 52.55 -24.74 8.53
C ASN A 633 52.44 -25.81 9.62
N PRO A 634 51.52 -26.78 9.50
CA PRO A 634 51.33 -27.79 10.52
C PRO A 634 52.62 -28.59 10.69
N THR A 635 53.12 -28.66 11.92
CA THR A 635 54.36 -29.40 12.27
C THR A 635 54.18 -30.92 12.22
N SER A 636 52.98 -31.38 11.88
CA SER A 636 52.54 -32.78 11.91
C SER A 636 51.51 -33.02 10.81
N LEU A 637 51.55 -34.20 10.18
CA LEU A 637 50.59 -34.62 9.16
C LEU A 637 49.19 -34.76 9.77
N THR A 638 48.16 -34.29 9.06
CA THR A 638 46.76 -34.51 9.43
C THR A 638 46.24 -35.83 8.87
N LEU A 639 45.43 -36.56 9.63
CA LEU A 639 44.71 -37.73 9.11
C LEU A 639 43.67 -37.32 8.04
N PRO A 640 43.43 -38.13 7.00
CA PRO A 640 44.10 -39.39 6.70
C PRO A 640 45.50 -39.19 6.10
N VAL A 641 46.44 -40.05 6.49
CA VAL A 641 47.81 -40.08 5.92
C VAL A 641 47.91 -41.27 4.97
N THR A 642 48.48 -41.06 3.78
CA THR A 642 48.78 -42.14 2.83
C THR A 642 50.18 -41.99 2.27
N GLU A 643 50.93 -43.09 2.20
CA GLU A 643 52.27 -43.15 1.62
C GLU A 643 52.38 -44.37 0.69
N ASN A 644 52.88 -44.14 -0.54
CA ASN A 644 53.02 -45.13 -1.60
C ASN A 644 54.45 -45.15 -2.18
N PHE A 645 55.41 -44.57 -1.45
CA PHE A 645 56.87 -44.68 -1.66
C PHE A 645 57.39 -44.41 -3.08
N ALA A 646 56.66 -43.68 -3.92
CA ALA A 646 56.81 -43.59 -5.37
C ALA A 646 58.10 -42.92 -5.93
N THR A 647 59.19 -42.87 -5.17
CA THR A 647 60.50 -42.34 -5.59
C THR A 647 61.65 -43.18 -5.03
N SER A 648 62.84 -43.08 -5.62
CA SER A 648 64.06 -43.75 -5.15
C SER A 648 64.64 -43.22 -3.82
N THR A 649 63.89 -42.42 -3.07
CA THR A 649 64.33 -41.73 -1.85
C THR A 649 63.26 -41.81 -0.77
N LEU A 650 63.67 -41.89 0.51
CA LEU A 650 62.73 -41.82 1.64
C LEU A 650 61.93 -40.50 1.58
N PRO A 651 60.60 -40.54 1.77
CA PRO A 651 59.78 -39.33 1.74
C PRO A 651 60.16 -38.39 2.90
N SER A 652 59.92 -37.09 2.72
CA SER A 652 60.36 -36.07 3.67
C SER A 652 59.87 -36.33 5.10
N GLN A 653 60.73 -36.08 6.09
CA GLN A 653 60.51 -36.27 7.53
C GLN A 653 60.30 -37.72 8.02
N TRP A 654 60.29 -38.73 7.14
CA TRP A 654 60.48 -40.12 7.58
C TRP A 654 61.89 -40.30 8.17
N THR A 655 62.00 -41.09 9.24
CA THR A 655 63.28 -41.29 9.95
C THR A 655 63.44 -42.74 10.36
N THR A 656 64.66 -43.27 10.29
CA THR A 656 64.99 -44.60 10.80
C THR A 656 65.54 -44.55 12.23
N GLN A 657 65.51 -45.68 12.92
CA GLN A 657 66.13 -45.86 14.23
C GLN A 657 66.67 -47.29 14.36
N ASN A 658 67.97 -47.43 14.59
CA ASN A 658 68.64 -48.71 14.72
C ASN A 658 69.22 -48.85 16.13
N THR A 659 69.16 -50.04 16.73
CA THR A 659 69.59 -50.28 18.12
C THR A 659 70.11 -51.70 18.29
N GLY A 660 71.31 -51.85 18.86
CA GLY A 660 72.04 -53.11 18.98
C GLY A 660 73.53 -52.90 18.69
N THR A 661 74.38 -53.85 19.08
CA THR A 661 75.82 -53.73 18.83
C THR A 661 76.14 -54.04 17.37
N GLY A 662 76.68 -53.06 16.65
CA GLY A 662 77.14 -53.22 15.26
C GLY A 662 76.07 -53.12 14.16
N ILE A 663 74.80 -52.85 14.49
CA ILE A 663 73.77 -52.63 13.48
C ILE A 663 74.04 -51.34 12.68
N THR A 664 73.76 -51.38 11.38
CA THR A 664 73.85 -50.24 10.45
C THR A 664 72.51 -50.06 9.73
N GLU A 665 72.31 -48.97 8.98
CA GLU A 665 71.00 -48.68 8.37
C GLU A 665 70.48 -49.83 7.50
N ARG A 666 69.25 -50.29 7.72
CA ARG A 666 68.64 -51.45 7.05
C ARG A 666 67.52 -51.07 6.09
N TRP A 667 66.92 -49.88 6.23
CA TRP A 667 65.78 -49.44 5.40
C TRP A 667 66.24 -48.64 4.17
N SER A 668 65.62 -48.95 3.03
CA SER A 668 65.93 -48.36 1.72
C SER A 668 64.71 -48.41 0.80
N LEU A 669 64.78 -47.77 -0.38
CA LEU A 669 63.73 -47.85 -1.40
C LEU A 669 64.18 -48.80 -2.51
N SER A 670 63.33 -49.75 -2.86
CA SER A 670 63.55 -50.73 -3.92
C SER A 670 62.70 -50.41 -5.15
N ASN A 671 63.27 -50.55 -6.35
CA ASN A 671 62.53 -50.38 -7.62
C ASN A 671 61.76 -51.65 -7.99
N THR A 672 61.00 -52.19 -7.05
CA THR A 672 60.25 -53.44 -7.13
C THR A 672 58.82 -53.21 -6.63
N ALA A 673 57.95 -54.22 -6.75
CA ALA A 673 56.56 -54.19 -6.27
C ALA A 673 56.21 -55.50 -5.54
N ASN A 674 57.16 -56.06 -4.81
CA ASN A 674 57.10 -57.35 -4.13
C ASN A 674 56.04 -57.38 -3.02
N ALA A 675 55.74 -56.24 -2.38
CA ALA A 675 54.61 -56.08 -1.47
C ALA A 675 53.24 -56.10 -2.19
N GLY A 676 53.19 -56.15 -3.53
CA GLY A 676 51.95 -56.13 -4.31
C GLY A 676 51.39 -54.72 -4.55
N GLY A 677 52.25 -53.71 -4.52
CA GLY A 677 51.94 -52.30 -4.72
C GLY A 677 52.46 -51.75 -6.06
N ALA A 678 53.11 -50.60 -6.04
CA ALA A 678 53.80 -50.01 -7.18
C ALA A 678 55.30 -49.78 -6.86
N ALA A 679 56.15 -49.71 -7.89
CA ALA A 679 57.53 -49.29 -7.69
C ALA A 679 57.58 -47.75 -7.55
N TYR A 680 58.34 -47.17 -6.62
CA TYR A 680 59.24 -47.81 -5.65
C TYR A 680 58.49 -48.24 -4.37
N GLU A 681 59.01 -49.25 -3.69
CA GLU A 681 58.50 -49.72 -2.39
C GLU A 681 59.59 -49.66 -1.32
N LEU A 682 59.20 -49.66 -0.05
CA LEU A 682 60.13 -49.65 1.08
C LEU A 682 60.67 -51.07 1.34
N MET A 683 61.98 -51.21 1.58
CA MET A 683 62.67 -52.47 1.82
C MET A 683 63.57 -52.40 3.06
N CYS A 684 63.35 -53.30 4.03
CA CYS A 684 64.30 -53.62 5.10
C CYS A 684 65.16 -54.82 4.69
N THR A 685 66.47 -54.73 4.90
CA THR A 685 67.47 -55.77 4.52
C THR A 685 68.07 -56.45 5.74
N TYR A 686 68.52 -57.71 5.59
CA TYR A 686 69.23 -58.48 6.61
C TYR A 686 70.52 -57.84 7.16
N GLN A 687 70.97 -58.29 8.33
CA GLN A 687 72.35 -58.10 8.82
C GLN A 687 72.70 -59.18 9.86
N GLN A 688 73.96 -59.67 9.87
CA GLN A 688 74.50 -60.56 10.90
C GLN A 688 74.68 -59.85 12.26
N VAL A 689 73.57 -59.56 12.94
CA VAL A 689 73.50 -58.97 14.28
C VAL A 689 72.35 -59.58 15.08
N ASN A 690 72.65 -60.05 16.30
CA ASN A 690 71.71 -60.73 17.18
C ASN A 690 72.04 -60.43 18.66
N PRO A 691 71.10 -59.89 19.47
CA PRO A 691 69.84 -59.27 19.06
C PRO A 691 70.06 -57.83 18.56
N ALA A 692 69.28 -57.40 17.59
CA ALA A 692 69.18 -56.00 17.20
C ALA A 692 67.74 -55.58 16.91
N THR A 693 67.52 -54.29 16.72
CA THR A 693 66.23 -53.67 16.37
C THR A 693 66.44 -52.61 15.31
N THR A 694 65.62 -52.62 14.27
CA THR A 694 65.53 -51.55 13.28
C THR A 694 64.09 -51.08 13.13
N ARG A 695 63.90 -49.76 13.02
CA ARG A 695 62.61 -49.10 12.80
C ARG A 695 62.68 -48.17 11.61
N ILE A 696 61.61 -48.16 10.81
CA ILE A 696 61.23 -47.01 9.99
C ILE A 696 60.09 -46.27 10.70
N ILE A 697 60.17 -44.94 10.81
CA ILE A 697 59.26 -44.11 11.60
C ILE A 697 58.66 -43.02 10.73
N THR A 698 57.35 -42.80 10.82
CA THR A 698 56.64 -41.74 10.13
C THR A 698 57.14 -40.34 10.52
N PRO A 699 56.81 -39.31 9.72
CA PRO A 699 56.65 -37.95 10.22
C PRO A 699 55.67 -37.92 11.42
N PRO A 700 55.68 -36.89 12.27
CA PRO A 700 54.67 -36.75 13.31
C PRO A 700 53.28 -36.64 12.69
N VAL A 701 52.31 -37.38 13.23
CA VAL A 701 50.90 -37.35 12.84
C VAL A 701 50.11 -36.69 13.96
N ASN A 702 49.27 -35.72 13.61
CA ASN A 702 48.35 -35.10 14.54
C ASN A 702 47.14 -36.03 14.74
N THR A 703 47.01 -36.55 15.96
CA THR A 703 45.94 -37.44 16.41
C THR A 703 45.10 -36.81 17.53
N VAL A 704 45.20 -35.50 17.79
CA VAL A 704 44.37 -34.80 18.79
C VAL A 704 42.88 -35.02 18.50
N GLY A 705 42.13 -35.43 19.52
CA GLY A 705 40.71 -35.81 19.40
C GLY A 705 40.47 -37.20 18.79
N VAL A 706 41.51 -37.96 18.44
CA VAL A 706 41.41 -39.30 17.85
C VAL A 706 41.58 -40.37 18.94
N SER A 707 40.58 -41.22 19.14
CA SER A 707 40.61 -42.33 20.11
C SER A 707 41.08 -43.66 19.50
N SER A 708 40.96 -43.83 18.18
CA SER A 708 41.50 -44.97 17.44
C SER A 708 41.91 -44.57 16.02
N VAL A 709 42.89 -45.25 15.43
CA VAL A 709 43.18 -45.19 13.99
C VAL A 709 43.25 -46.58 13.39
N THR A 710 42.94 -46.69 12.10
CA THR A 710 43.28 -47.88 11.31
C THR A 710 44.58 -47.60 10.58
N PHE A 711 45.64 -48.34 10.93
CA PHE A 711 46.90 -48.36 10.21
C PHE A 711 46.91 -49.58 9.27
N SER A 712 46.87 -49.35 7.97
CA SER A 712 46.92 -50.39 6.94
C SER A 712 48.22 -50.27 6.14
N PHE A 713 48.79 -51.40 5.71
CA PHE A 713 49.94 -51.44 4.81
C PHE A 713 49.96 -52.78 4.07
N LYS A 714 50.53 -52.81 2.86
CA LYS A 714 50.91 -54.05 2.19
C LYS A 714 52.32 -54.46 2.61
N HIS A 715 52.58 -55.76 2.67
CA HIS A 715 53.94 -56.27 2.84
C HIS A 715 54.17 -57.64 2.19
N MET A 716 55.45 -57.96 2.01
CA MET A 716 55.98 -59.28 1.61
C MET A 716 57.28 -59.53 2.38
N LEU A 717 57.53 -60.77 2.80
CA LEU A 717 58.72 -61.16 3.57
C LEU A 717 59.38 -62.37 2.92
N ASN A 718 60.69 -62.28 2.65
CA ASN A 718 61.57 -63.43 2.46
C ASN A 718 62.26 -63.76 3.80
N ALA A 719 62.11 -64.99 4.30
CA ALA A 719 62.55 -65.41 5.63
C ALA A 719 63.37 -66.72 5.61
N TYR A 720 64.66 -66.59 5.96
CA TYR A 720 65.60 -67.70 6.05
C TYR A 720 65.30 -68.65 7.23
N ALA A 721 64.95 -68.12 8.40
CA ALA A 721 64.57 -68.92 9.56
C ALA A 721 63.71 -68.16 10.58
N ALA A 722 63.36 -68.83 11.69
CA ALA A 722 62.79 -68.15 12.86
C ALA A 722 63.89 -67.40 13.64
N GLY A 723 63.70 -66.10 13.87
CA GLY A 723 64.60 -65.31 14.73
C GLY A 723 64.29 -63.82 14.85
N VAL A 724 63.51 -63.27 13.91
CA VAL A 724 63.01 -61.89 13.95
C VAL A 724 61.53 -61.87 14.37
N THR A 725 61.11 -60.82 15.07
CA THR A 725 59.70 -60.39 15.19
C THR A 725 59.51 -59.11 14.39
N LEU A 726 58.56 -59.10 13.47
CA LEU A 726 58.09 -57.89 12.79
C LEU A 726 56.94 -57.29 13.61
N SER A 727 56.83 -55.97 13.69
CA SER A 727 55.78 -55.32 14.48
C SER A 727 55.46 -53.88 14.04
N LEU A 728 54.27 -53.40 14.46
CA LEU A 728 53.84 -52.00 14.40
C LEU A 728 53.84 -51.42 15.81
N GLN A 729 54.61 -50.36 16.03
CA GLN A 729 54.73 -49.67 17.32
C GLN A 729 54.30 -48.20 17.19
N THR A 730 53.86 -47.59 18.30
CA THR A 730 53.61 -46.15 18.39
C THR A 730 54.34 -45.47 19.53
N SER A 731 54.63 -44.18 19.34
CA SER A 731 55.36 -43.31 20.28
C SER A 731 54.85 -41.87 20.15
N ASN A 732 55.05 -41.03 21.17
CA ASN A 732 54.79 -39.59 21.11
C ASN A 732 56.08 -38.73 21.07
N ASP A 733 57.25 -39.35 21.19
CA ASP A 733 58.55 -38.71 21.45
C ASP A 733 59.73 -39.29 20.63
N LYS A 734 59.51 -40.36 19.86
CA LYS A 734 60.52 -41.21 19.16
C LYS A 734 61.52 -41.96 20.07
N SER A 735 61.59 -41.65 21.36
CA SER A 735 62.39 -42.39 22.37
C SER A 735 61.62 -43.54 23.04
N THR A 736 60.33 -43.35 23.31
CA THR A 736 59.52 -44.23 24.15
C THR A 736 58.54 -45.04 23.30
N TRP A 737 58.87 -46.31 23.06
CA TRP A 737 58.07 -47.26 22.26
C TRP A 737 57.28 -48.22 23.17
N THR A 738 56.32 -47.68 23.93
CA THR A 738 55.57 -48.41 24.97
C THR A 738 54.43 -49.29 24.48
N ASN A 739 54.11 -49.27 23.18
CA ASN A 739 53.07 -50.12 22.62
C ASN A 739 53.55 -50.87 21.36
N THR A 740 53.05 -52.09 21.22
CA THR A 740 53.04 -52.85 19.96
C THR A 740 51.57 -53.18 19.64
N SER A 741 51.05 -52.67 18.52
CA SER A 741 49.64 -52.84 18.12
C SER A 741 49.43 -54.01 17.15
N TRP A 742 50.50 -54.46 16.48
CA TRP A 742 50.55 -55.68 15.67
C TRP A 742 51.95 -56.27 15.74
N SER A 743 52.05 -57.61 15.70
CA SER A 743 53.32 -58.32 15.63
C SER A 743 53.18 -59.69 15.00
N VAL A 744 54.19 -60.14 14.27
CA VAL A 744 54.33 -61.50 13.74
C VAL A 744 55.76 -62.00 13.95
N ALA A 745 55.90 -63.21 14.49
CA ALA A 745 57.20 -63.89 14.57
C ALA A 745 57.52 -64.54 13.23
N THR A 746 58.78 -64.43 12.80
CA THR A 746 59.28 -65.06 11.57
C THR A 746 59.45 -66.57 11.73
N THR A 747 59.43 -67.28 10.60
CA THR A 747 59.67 -68.72 10.50
C THR A 747 60.55 -68.99 9.27
N ALA A 748 60.99 -70.23 9.05
CA ALA A 748 61.69 -70.63 7.82
C ALA A 748 60.72 -70.75 6.62
N THR A 749 59.89 -69.73 6.39
CA THR A 749 58.85 -69.69 5.35
C THR A 749 58.45 -68.24 5.07
N ASP A 750 58.45 -67.89 3.79
CA ASP A 750 58.10 -66.56 3.29
C ASP A 750 56.64 -66.16 3.54
N ILE A 751 56.40 -64.86 3.65
CA ILE A 751 55.05 -64.28 3.63
C ILE A 751 54.85 -63.61 2.26
N ALA A 752 54.03 -64.23 1.40
CA ALA A 752 53.66 -63.67 0.12
C ALA A 752 52.89 -62.33 0.27
N ALA A 753 52.91 -61.51 -0.78
CA ALA A 753 52.30 -60.18 -0.84
C ALA A 753 50.87 -60.14 -0.25
N THR A 754 50.68 -59.42 0.85
CA THR A 754 49.40 -59.35 1.57
C THR A 754 49.20 -57.99 2.24
N THR A 755 47.95 -57.65 2.57
CA THR A 755 47.60 -56.42 3.30
C THR A 755 47.38 -56.71 4.77
N VAL A 756 48.09 -56.00 5.64
CA VAL A 756 47.89 -55.99 7.09
C VAL A 756 47.12 -54.73 7.48
N THR A 757 46.03 -54.90 8.23
CA THR A 757 45.19 -53.81 8.73
C THR A 757 45.12 -53.89 10.25
N VAL A 758 45.57 -52.83 10.93
CA VAL A 758 45.77 -52.80 12.39
C VAL A 758 44.92 -51.70 13.02
N PRO A 759 44.00 -52.02 13.95
CA PRO A 759 43.40 -51.03 14.82
C PRO A 759 44.40 -50.61 15.90
N VAL A 760 44.79 -49.34 15.92
CA VAL A 760 45.68 -48.75 16.92
C VAL A 760 44.86 -47.85 17.84
N THR A 761 45.08 -47.94 19.14
CA THR A 761 44.31 -47.19 20.17
C THR A 761 45.21 -46.49 21.21
N THR A 762 46.53 -46.55 21.03
CA THR A 762 47.52 -46.13 22.04
C THR A 762 48.53 -45.12 21.48
N ASN A 763 48.98 -44.21 22.34
CA ASN A 763 49.79 -43.03 21.97
C ASN A 763 49.09 -42.12 20.94
N LEU A 764 47.75 -42.12 20.93
CA LEU A 764 46.88 -41.20 20.19
C LEU A 764 46.47 -40.00 21.08
N ASN A 765 45.52 -39.17 20.63
CA ASN A 765 45.14 -37.90 21.23
C ASN A 765 46.34 -36.94 21.45
N SER A 766 47.27 -36.94 20.50
CA SER A 766 48.56 -36.25 20.57
C SER A 766 48.83 -35.46 19.30
N SER A 767 49.46 -34.29 19.40
CA SER A 767 49.87 -33.52 18.22
C SER A 767 51.08 -34.15 17.51
N THR A 768 51.76 -35.12 18.11
CA THR A 768 53.02 -35.73 17.63
C THR A 768 53.03 -37.26 17.78
N THR A 769 51.98 -37.95 17.35
CA THR A 769 52.02 -39.42 17.29
C THR A 769 52.94 -39.88 16.15
N TYR A 770 53.85 -40.79 16.46
CA TYR A 770 54.68 -41.48 15.49
C TYR A 770 54.26 -42.94 15.38
N PHE A 771 54.18 -43.45 14.15
CA PHE A 771 53.99 -44.87 13.87
C PHE A 771 55.32 -45.43 13.34
N ALA A 772 55.65 -46.66 13.72
CA ALA A 772 56.86 -47.31 13.26
C ALA A 772 56.63 -48.78 12.90
N LEU A 773 57.15 -49.18 11.74
CA LEU A 773 57.30 -50.58 11.37
C LEU A 773 58.70 -51.03 11.80
N VAL A 774 58.75 -52.17 12.50
CA VAL A 774 59.89 -52.55 13.34
C VAL A 774 60.24 -54.01 13.11
N ALA A 775 61.52 -54.30 12.91
CA ALA A 775 62.08 -55.66 12.90
C ALA A 775 63.07 -55.80 14.06
N THR A 776 62.84 -56.80 14.94
CA THR A 776 63.62 -57.01 16.17
C THR A 776 63.98 -58.49 16.35
N GLY A 777 65.23 -58.79 16.64
CA GLY A 777 65.71 -60.14 16.93
C GLY A 777 67.05 -60.42 16.25
N ASP A 778 67.22 -61.64 15.73
CA ASP A 778 68.36 -62.01 14.89
C ASP A 778 68.11 -61.57 13.45
N LEU A 779 68.65 -60.40 13.07
CA LEU A 779 68.40 -59.81 11.75
C LEU A 779 69.08 -60.57 10.59
N TYR A 780 69.72 -61.71 10.85
CA TYR A 780 70.22 -62.63 9.81
C TYR A 780 69.15 -63.62 9.35
N GLN A 781 68.05 -63.79 10.08
CA GLN A 781 67.04 -64.82 9.79
C GLN A 781 65.91 -64.35 8.85
N ILE A 782 65.97 -63.08 8.42
CA ILE A 782 65.21 -62.55 7.27
C ILE A 782 66.21 -62.20 6.17
N ASP A 783 65.81 -62.28 4.89
CA ASP A 783 66.58 -61.70 3.79
C ASP A 783 66.12 -60.26 3.52
N TYR A 784 64.81 -60.11 3.25
CA TYR A 784 64.16 -58.84 2.88
C TYR A 784 62.72 -58.77 3.39
N TRP A 785 62.33 -57.61 3.95
CA TRP A 785 60.93 -57.27 4.23
C TRP A 785 60.53 -56.04 3.41
N TYR A 786 59.60 -56.23 2.47
CA TYR A 786 59.06 -55.19 1.60
C TYR A 786 57.73 -54.63 2.13
N VAL A 787 57.49 -53.33 1.96
CA VAL A 787 56.29 -52.62 2.43
C VAL A 787 55.87 -51.54 1.41
N ASP A 788 54.57 -51.46 1.09
CA ASP A 788 53.97 -50.38 0.30
C ASP A 788 52.53 -50.04 0.75
N ASN A 789 51.95 -48.97 0.22
CA ASN A 789 50.58 -48.49 0.39
C ASN A 789 50.17 -48.37 1.88
N ILE A 790 50.98 -47.64 2.65
CA ILE A 790 50.68 -47.29 4.03
C ILE A 790 49.50 -46.30 4.03
N SER A 791 48.50 -46.58 4.85
CA SER A 791 47.31 -45.74 5.04
C SER A 791 46.95 -45.67 6.52
N ILE A 792 46.88 -44.45 7.07
CA ILE A 792 46.51 -44.18 8.46
C ILE A 792 45.23 -43.34 8.44
N THR A 793 44.10 -43.93 8.84
CA THR A 793 42.79 -43.27 8.85
C THR A 793 42.23 -43.17 10.27
N SER A 794 41.51 -42.09 10.58
CA SER A 794 40.90 -41.90 11.90
C SER A 794 39.70 -42.84 12.09
N GLY A 795 39.78 -43.70 13.10
CA GLY A 795 38.64 -44.42 13.65
C GLY A 795 37.86 -43.48 14.58
N GLY A 796 37.01 -42.63 13.99
CA GLY A 796 36.05 -41.81 14.72
C GLY A 796 36.66 -40.72 15.61
N SER A 797 37.48 -39.84 15.04
CA SER A 797 37.77 -38.54 15.67
C SER A 797 36.68 -37.55 15.34
N THR A 798 36.30 -36.72 16.32
CA THR A 798 35.11 -35.88 16.21
C THR A 798 35.35 -34.46 16.69
N THR A 799 34.88 -33.47 15.93
CA THR A 799 34.94 -32.04 16.24
C THR A 799 33.57 -31.52 16.68
N THR A 800 33.44 -30.24 17.01
CA THR A 800 32.10 -29.61 17.04
C THR A 800 31.47 -29.60 15.64
N PRO A 801 30.13 -29.44 15.53
CA PRO A 801 29.46 -29.39 14.23
C PRO A 801 29.79 -28.11 13.45
N THR A 802 29.41 -28.04 12.17
CA THR A 802 29.41 -26.81 11.38
C THR A 802 27.97 -26.44 11.05
N VAL A 803 27.57 -25.17 11.29
CA VAL A 803 26.20 -24.72 11.08
C VAL A 803 26.14 -23.29 10.51
N THR A 804 25.22 -23.05 9.57
CA THR A 804 24.92 -21.72 9.00
C THR A 804 23.53 -21.25 9.42
N THR A 805 23.33 -19.94 9.66
CA THR A 805 22.02 -19.36 10.03
C THR A 805 21.24 -18.94 8.79
N THR A 806 19.93 -19.22 8.78
CA THR A 806 19.00 -18.75 7.74
C THR A 806 18.36 -17.42 8.18
N ALA A 807 18.24 -16.48 7.25
CA ALA A 807 17.59 -15.18 7.48
C ALA A 807 16.17 -15.35 8.06
N ALA A 808 15.74 -14.40 8.89
CA ALA A 808 14.39 -14.42 9.46
C ALA A 808 13.33 -14.08 8.40
N SER A 809 12.20 -14.77 8.48
CA SER A 809 11.07 -14.75 7.56
C SER A 809 9.76 -14.91 8.34
N SER A 810 8.61 -14.72 7.70
CA SER A 810 7.28 -14.83 8.35
C SER A 810 7.20 -14.09 9.70
N ILE A 811 7.81 -12.91 9.76
CA ILE A 811 7.93 -12.10 10.98
C ILE A 811 6.55 -11.52 11.31
N THR A 812 6.11 -11.70 12.55
CA THR A 812 4.88 -11.12 13.11
C THR A 812 5.24 -10.17 14.26
N SER A 813 4.24 -9.75 15.04
CA SER A 813 4.45 -8.98 16.27
C SER A 813 4.92 -9.81 17.47
N SER A 814 4.83 -11.14 17.42
CA SER A 814 5.21 -12.02 18.54
C SER A 814 5.91 -13.32 18.13
N SER A 815 6.20 -13.49 16.84
CA SER A 815 6.89 -14.65 16.28
C SER A 815 7.71 -14.30 15.04
N ALA A 816 8.62 -15.19 14.66
CA ALA A 816 9.32 -15.17 13.37
C ALA A 816 9.82 -16.58 13.03
N VAL A 817 9.99 -16.91 11.75
CA VAL A 817 10.59 -18.17 11.30
C VAL A 817 12.03 -17.90 10.86
N SER A 818 12.99 -18.51 11.55
CA SER A 818 14.39 -18.57 11.14
C SER A 818 14.78 -20.06 11.04
N GLY A 819 16.07 -20.39 11.09
CA GLY A 819 16.54 -21.76 10.95
C GLY A 819 18.03 -21.82 10.66
N GLY A 820 18.48 -22.96 10.17
CA GLY A 820 19.87 -23.16 9.78
C GLY A 820 20.10 -24.40 8.95
N ASN A 821 21.36 -24.64 8.61
CA ASN A 821 21.83 -25.86 7.97
C ASN A 821 23.03 -26.38 8.74
N VAL A 822 22.95 -27.60 9.29
CA VAL A 822 24.11 -28.27 9.89
C VAL A 822 24.87 -28.96 8.77
N THR A 823 25.84 -28.26 8.18
CA THR A 823 26.58 -28.69 6.99
C THR A 823 27.57 -29.82 7.26
N ALA A 824 28.01 -29.98 8.52
CA ALA A 824 28.75 -31.14 9.00
C ALA A 824 28.38 -31.40 10.46
N ASP A 825 28.26 -32.67 10.84
CA ASP A 825 28.14 -33.08 12.24
C ASP A 825 29.47 -33.01 12.99
N GLY A 826 30.60 -32.94 12.29
CA GLY A 826 31.92 -33.07 12.89
C GLY A 826 32.25 -34.51 13.30
N GLY A 827 31.63 -35.52 12.68
CA GLY A 827 31.89 -36.95 12.94
C GLY A 827 31.27 -37.51 14.22
N ALA A 828 30.80 -36.68 15.16
CA ALA A 828 29.97 -37.11 16.29
C ALA A 828 28.52 -36.69 16.06
N THR A 829 27.59 -37.62 16.31
CA THR A 829 26.15 -37.41 16.20
C THR A 829 25.71 -36.10 16.85
N VAL A 830 25.15 -35.20 16.04
CA VAL A 830 24.53 -33.95 16.52
C VAL A 830 23.32 -34.31 17.38
N THR A 831 23.44 -34.11 18.69
CA THR A 831 22.43 -34.47 19.69
C THR A 831 21.32 -33.43 19.80
N GLU A 832 21.62 -32.16 19.57
CA GLU A 832 20.67 -31.06 19.61
C GLU A 832 21.01 -30.02 18.52
N ARG A 833 20.02 -29.54 17.77
CA ARG A 833 20.14 -28.39 16.87
C ARG A 833 18.93 -27.47 16.96
N GLY A 834 19.11 -26.19 16.65
CA GLY A 834 18.05 -25.21 16.76
C GLY A 834 18.51 -23.79 16.48
N ILE A 835 17.77 -22.81 17.01
CA ILE A 835 18.14 -21.39 16.95
C ILE A 835 18.16 -20.76 18.34
N CYS A 836 19.07 -19.83 18.59
CA CYS A 836 19.14 -19.01 19.80
C CYS A 836 19.03 -17.52 19.46
N TYR A 837 18.30 -16.77 20.29
CA TYR A 837 17.89 -15.40 20.02
C TYR A 837 17.88 -14.52 21.28
N ALA A 838 18.09 -13.22 21.09
CA ALA A 838 18.07 -12.19 22.13
C ALA A 838 17.80 -10.81 21.53
N THR A 839 17.48 -9.82 22.37
CA THR A 839 17.46 -8.39 21.99
C THR A 839 18.86 -7.76 21.99
N THR A 840 19.87 -8.49 22.47
CA THR A 840 21.28 -8.15 22.42
C THR A 840 22.01 -8.97 21.35
N ALA A 841 23.11 -8.42 20.81
CA ALA A 841 23.91 -9.09 19.79
C ALA A 841 24.68 -10.31 20.34
N ASN A 842 25.02 -11.23 19.44
CA ASN A 842 25.69 -12.51 19.65
C ASN A 842 24.96 -13.46 20.62
N PRO A 843 23.68 -13.80 20.37
CA PRO A 843 22.96 -14.78 21.18
C PRO A 843 23.65 -16.16 21.18
N THR A 844 23.46 -16.88 22.27
CA THR A 844 24.01 -18.22 22.55
C THR A 844 22.92 -19.14 23.11
N THR A 845 23.20 -20.42 23.32
CA THR A 845 22.26 -21.36 23.97
C THR A 845 21.99 -21.04 25.45
N ALA A 846 22.65 -20.03 26.03
CA ALA A 846 22.32 -19.47 27.35
C ALA A 846 21.28 -18.32 27.28
N ASN A 847 20.97 -17.83 26.08
CA ASN A 847 19.84 -16.94 25.83
C ASN A 847 18.57 -17.77 25.52
N SER A 848 17.50 -17.11 25.04
CA SER A 848 16.31 -17.84 24.59
C SER A 848 16.67 -18.74 23.41
N LYS A 849 16.24 -20.01 23.42
CA LYS A 849 16.49 -20.97 22.34
C LYS A 849 15.25 -21.77 21.95
N VAL A 850 15.15 -22.12 20.67
CA VAL A 850 14.19 -23.09 20.13
C VAL A 850 14.98 -24.32 19.72
N VAL A 851 14.70 -25.47 20.33
CA VAL A 851 15.22 -26.78 19.90
C VAL A 851 14.40 -27.26 18.71
N THR A 852 15.03 -27.89 17.71
CA THR A 852 14.36 -28.28 16.45
C THR A 852 14.71 -29.71 15.99
N GLY A 853 15.68 -30.37 16.62
CA GLY A 853 15.94 -31.80 16.40
C GLY A 853 17.41 -32.17 16.63
N SER A 854 17.87 -33.15 15.88
CA SER A 854 19.21 -33.73 15.90
C SER A 854 19.72 -33.95 14.45
N GLY A 855 20.97 -34.40 14.29
CA GLY A 855 21.56 -34.76 12.98
C GLY A 855 21.92 -33.58 12.06
N THR A 856 22.35 -33.91 10.84
CA THR A 856 22.81 -32.96 9.80
C THR A 856 21.69 -32.42 8.90
N GLY A 857 21.98 -31.38 8.12
CA GLY A 857 21.08 -30.81 7.12
C GLY A 857 20.27 -29.59 7.57
N THR A 858 19.39 -29.13 6.68
CA THR A 858 18.56 -27.93 6.81
C THR A 858 17.38 -28.11 7.76
N TYR A 859 17.08 -27.08 8.54
CA TYR A 859 15.91 -27.02 9.42
C TYR A 859 15.39 -25.58 9.57
N THR A 860 14.09 -25.45 9.84
CA THR A 860 13.41 -24.18 10.13
C THR A 860 12.76 -24.23 11.50
N SER A 861 12.78 -23.11 12.21
CA SER A 861 12.38 -23.00 13.62
C SER A 861 11.53 -21.74 13.80
N THR A 862 10.31 -21.90 14.31
CA THR A 862 9.44 -20.77 14.68
C THR A 862 9.80 -20.27 16.07
N ILE A 863 10.26 -19.03 16.16
CA ILE A 863 10.40 -18.29 17.41
C ILE A 863 9.01 -17.78 17.81
N THR A 864 8.66 -17.84 19.10
CA THR A 864 7.38 -17.37 19.63
C THR A 864 7.56 -16.64 20.97
N GLY A 865 6.59 -15.82 21.36
CA GLY A 865 6.64 -15.06 22.61
C GLY A 865 7.56 -13.83 22.55
N LEU A 866 7.81 -13.31 21.34
CA LEU A 866 8.57 -12.08 21.14
C LEU A 866 7.73 -10.86 21.55
N ALA A 867 8.42 -9.80 21.98
CA ALA A 867 7.80 -8.48 22.10
C ALA A 867 7.60 -7.85 20.72
N ALA A 868 6.56 -7.02 20.56
CA ALA A 868 6.27 -6.29 19.32
C ALA A 868 7.22 -5.11 19.11
N SER A 869 7.36 -4.64 17.86
CA SER A 869 8.22 -3.51 17.48
C SER A 869 9.67 -3.59 18.00
N THR A 870 10.18 -4.80 18.23
CA THR A 870 11.42 -5.06 18.98
C THR A 870 12.46 -5.70 18.08
N LEU A 871 13.69 -5.18 18.11
CA LEU A 871 14.83 -5.75 17.40
C LEU A 871 15.33 -7.01 18.11
N TYR A 872 15.39 -8.12 17.38
CA TYR A 872 15.96 -9.38 17.80
C TYR A 872 17.12 -9.78 16.89
N TYR A 873 18.15 -10.35 17.52
CA TYR A 873 19.25 -11.05 16.87
C TYR A 873 19.02 -12.55 17.01
N VAL A 874 19.37 -13.33 15.98
CA VAL A 874 19.22 -14.79 15.98
C VAL A 874 20.43 -15.47 15.31
N ARG A 875 20.77 -16.65 15.82
CA ARG A 875 21.82 -17.54 15.30
C ARG A 875 21.32 -18.98 15.32
N ALA A 876 21.65 -19.75 14.29
CA ALA A 876 21.56 -21.20 14.33
C ALA A 876 22.64 -21.78 15.26
N TYR A 877 22.34 -22.91 15.91
CA TYR A 877 23.30 -23.67 16.70
C TYR A 877 23.14 -25.17 16.49
N ALA A 878 24.21 -25.93 16.70
CA ALA A 878 24.21 -27.39 16.75
C ALA A 878 25.23 -27.91 17.77
N ILE A 879 24.83 -28.92 18.55
CA ILE A 879 25.57 -29.52 19.65
C ILE A 879 25.85 -30.99 19.31
N ASN A 880 27.08 -31.45 19.58
CA ASN A 880 27.40 -32.87 19.66
C ASN A 880 28.28 -33.14 20.91
N ALA A 881 28.89 -34.33 21.00
CA ALA A 881 29.75 -34.71 22.12
C ALA A 881 30.93 -33.76 22.41
N ASN A 882 31.34 -32.95 21.43
CA ASN A 882 32.47 -32.02 21.52
C ASN A 882 32.05 -30.58 21.84
N GLY A 883 30.74 -30.31 21.96
CA GLY A 883 30.18 -29.01 22.33
C GLY A 883 29.35 -28.34 21.23
N THR A 884 29.11 -27.03 21.42
CA THR A 884 28.16 -26.23 20.63
C THR A 884 28.85 -25.39 19.55
N SER A 885 28.37 -25.52 18.32
CA SER A 885 28.66 -24.64 17.18
C SER A 885 27.57 -23.60 16.99
N TYR A 886 27.90 -22.46 16.36
CA TYR A 886 26.96 -21.38 16.07
C TYR A 886 27.19 -20.76 14.69
N GLY A 887 26.11 -20.47 13.97
CA GLY A 887 26.17 -19.82 12.67
C GLY A 887 26.45 -18.32 12.75
N SER A 888 26.42 -17.66 11.57
CA SER A 888 26.40 -16.20 11.44
C SER A 888 25.24 -15.57 12.21
N GLN A 889 25.39 -14.34 12.66
CA GLN A 889 24.27 -13.56 13.18
C GLN A 889 23.45 -12.98 12.04
N VAL A 890 22.13 -13.08 12.15
CA VAL A 890 21.17 -12.24 11.43
C VAL A 890 20.27 -11.52 12.45
N SER A 891 19.58 -10.47 12.03
CA SER A 891 18.67 -9.70 12.89
C SER A 891 17.38 -9.36 12.16
N PHE A 892 16.32 -9.11 12.93
CA PHE A 892 15.00 -8.70 12.45
C PHE A 892 14.26 -7.91 13.52
N THR A 893 13.37 -7.01 13.11
CA THR A 893 12.47 -6.30 14.04
C THR A 893 11.08 -6.93 13.92
N THR A 894 10.46 -7.30 15.04
CA THR A 894 9.06 -7.76 15.04
C THR A 894 8.12 -6.64 14.58
N LEU A 895 6.99 -7.03 13.98
CA LEU A 895 5.97 -6.07 13.55
C LEU A 895 5.32 -5.38 14.76
N GLY A 896 4.63 -4.26 14.50
CA GLY A 896 3.78 -3.63 15.51
C GLY A 896 2.64 -4.55 15.95
N GLY A 897 2.28 -4.49 17.23
CA GLY A 897 1.23 -5.32 17.84
C GLY A 897 -0.14 -5.05 17.21
N GLY A 898 -0.55 -5.91 16.28
CA GLY A 898 -1.78 -5.72 15.51
C GLY A 898 -3.04 -5.83 16.37
N THR A 899 -4.03 -4.97 16.13
CA THR A 899 -5.25 -4.93 16.94
C THR A 899 -6.23 -6.01 16.46
N THR A 900 -6.57 -6.97 17.31
CA THR A 900 -7.44 -8.10 16.96
C THR A 900 -8.93 -7.77 17.07
N VAL A 901 -9.74 -8.35 16.19
CA VAL A 901 -11.22 -8.40 16.26
C VAL A 901 -11.63 -9.86 16.32
N ILE A 902 -12.52 -10.23 17.24
CA ILE A 902 -13.12 -11.57 17.29
C ILE A 902 -14.59 -11.44 16.90
N ILE A 903 -15.04 -12.23 15.92
CA ILE A 903 -16.41 -12.20 15.41
C ILE A 903 -17.04 -13.57 15.59
N GLY A 904 -18.10 -13.61 16.40
CA GLY A 904 -18.78 -14.83 16.82
C GLY A 904 -18.33 -15.31 18.21
N THR A 905 -19.29 -15.83 18.98
CA THR A 905 -19.14 -16.28 20.37
C THR A 905 -19.74 -17.67 20.63
N GLY A 906 -20.42 -18.27 19.65
CA GLY A 906 -21.03 -19.58 19.77
C GLY A 906 -19.99 -20.69 19.92
N THR A 907 -20.22 -21.62 20.86
CA THR A 907 -19.30 -22.71 21.20
C THR A 907 -19.60 -24.04 20.51
N ALA A 908 -20.72 -24.11 19.77
CA ALA A 908 -21.05 -25.24 18.89
C ALA A 908 -20.03 -25.36 17.75
N THR A 909 -19.82 -26.56 17.22
CA THR A 909 -18.70 -26.86 16.31
C THR A 909 -19.14 -27.52 15.00
N GLN A 910 -18.34 -27.32 13.96
CA GLN A 910 -18.52 -27.90 12.63
C GLN A 910 -17.16 -28.13 11.95
N GLY A 911 -17.14 -28.83 10.81
CA GLY A 911 -15.91 -29.01 10.04
C GLY A 911 -15.36 -27.71 9.46
N TYR A 912 -16.22 -26.79 9.01
CA TYR A 912 -15.81 -25.61 8.25
C TYR A 912 -15.19 -24.51 9.12
N PRO A 913 -14.14 -23.82 8.63
CA PRO A 913 -13.66 -23.84 7.24
C PRO A 913 -12.44 -24.76 7.01
N LEU A 914 -11.99 -25.51 8.02
CA LEU A 914 -10.69 -26.20 8.02
C LEU A 914 -10.76 -27.74 7.89
N SER A 915 -11.93 -28.28 7.55
CA SER A 915 -12.16 -29.73 7.41
C SER A 915 -11.56 -30.31 6.13
N CYS A 916 -11.23 -31.60 6.22
CA CYS A 916 -10.83 -32.46 5.11
C CYS A 916 -11.42 -33.87 5.30
N TYR A 917 -12.65 -33.94 5.80
CA TYR A 917 -13.41 -35.18 5.87
C TYR A 917 -13.66 -35.72 4.45
N TYR A 918 -13.89 -34.82 3.49
CA TYR A 918 -13.85 -35.10 2.06
C TYR A 918 -12.50 -34.67 1.44
N GLY A 919 -12.17 -35.23 0.28
CA GLY A 919 -10.93 -34.91 -0.45
C GLY A 919 -10.82 -33.44 -0.88
N TYR A 920 -11.95 -32.78 -1.14
CA TYR A 920 -12.01 -31.36 -1.51
C TYR A 920 -13.20 -30.70 -0.81
N GLU A 921 -12.94 -29.72 0.07
CA GLU A 921 -13.98 -28.90 0.69
C GLU A 921 -13.74 -27.42 0.41
N ARG A 922 -14.84 -26.67 0.35
CA ARG A 922 -14.89 -25.26 -0.02
C ARG A 922 -15.93 -24.58 0.86
N SER A 923 -15.61 -23.45 1.47
CA SER A 923 -16.57 -22.73 2.33
C SER A 923 -16.39 -21.21 2.29
N ALA A 924 -17.49 -20.47 2.40
CA ALA A 924 -17.49 -19.01 2.37
C ALA A 924 -18.30 -18.45 3.55
N SER A 925 -17.77 -17.43 4.22
CA SER A 925 -18.34 -16.89 5.47
C SER A 925 -18.42 -15.37 5.42
N LEU A 926 -19.57 -14.80 5.79
CA LEU A 926 -19.86 -13.37 5.72
C LEU A 926 -19.88 -12.74 7.12
N TYR A 927 -18.99 -11.77 7.31
CA TYR A 927 -18.83 -10.98 8.53
C TYR A 927 -19.16 -9.52 8.21
N THR A 928 -19.98 -8.84 9.03
CA THR A 928 -20.42 -7.47 8.68
C THR A 928 -19.41 -6.41 9.08
N SER A 929 -19.47 -5.24 8.44
CA SER A 929 -18.64 -4.09 8.84
C SER A 929 -18.85 -3.68 10.30
N ALA A 930 -20.09 -3.78 10.79
CA ALA A 930 -20.45 -3.56 12.20
C ALA A 930 -19.86 -4.61 13.16
N GLU A 931 -19.72 -5.87 12.72
CA GLU A 931 -19.02 -6.91 13.49
C GLU A 931 -17.48 -6.70 13.47
N ILE A 932 -16.95 -6.07 12.43
CA ILE A 932 -15.51 -5.80 12.27
C ILE A 932 -15.07 -4.57 13.08
N GLY A 933 -15.89 -3.51 13.14
CA GLY A 933 -15.73 -2.39 14.08
C GLY A 933 -14.44 -1.56 13.95
N ARG A 934 -13.71 -1.64 12.83
CA ARG A 934 -12.54 -0.80 12.50
C ARG A 934 -12.12 -0.95 11.04
N THR A 935 -11.40 0.04 10.52
CA THR A 935 -10.72 -0.02 9.22
C THR A 935 -9.25 -0.40 9.41
N GLY A 936 -8.53 -0.71 8.32
CA GLY A 936 -7.07 -0.94 8.33
C GLY A 936 -6.63 -2.18 7.56
N THR A 937 -5.36 -2.55 7.71
CA THR A 937 -4.75 -3.64 6.92
C THR A 937 -4.92 -4.98 7.65
N ILE A 938 -5.80 -5.86 7.18
CA ILE A 938 -5.89 -7.24 7.68
C ILE A 938 -4.62 -7.98 7.25
N ASN A 939 -3.87 -8.52 8.21
CA ASN A 939 -2.61 -9.24 7.96
C ASN A 939 -2.61 -10.70 8.46
N MET A 940 -3.59 -11.10 9.26
CA MET A 940 -3.74 -12.47 9.75
C MET A 940 -5.22 -12.79 10.00
N VAL A 941 -5.63 -14.01 9.65
CA VAL A 941 -6.97 -14.55 9.96
C VAL A 941 -6.84 -15.87 10.72
N GLU A 942 -7.77 -16.15 11.62
CA GLU A 942 -7.69 -17.31 12.51
C GLU A 942 -9.07 -17.89 12.83
N TRP A 943 -9.16 -19.21 13.02
CA TRP A 943 -10.38 -19.90 13.46
C TRP A 943 -10.09 -20.74 14.72
N TYR A 944 -11.12 -21.10 15.49
CA TYR A 944 -10.96 -21.82 16.77
C TYR A 944 -11.40 -23.30 16.67
N PRO A 945 -10.50 -24.23 16.28
CA PRO A 945 -10.73 -25.67 16.38
C PRO A 945 -10.82 -26.16 17.83
N THR A 946 -11.77 -27.06 18.12
CA THR A 946 -11.83 -27.75 19.42
C THR A 946 -11.14 -29.11 19.41
N LEU A 947 -10.87 -29.68 18.23
CA LEU A 947 -10.16 -30.96 18.08
C LEU A 947 -8.73 -30.76 17.56
N ALA A 948 -7.83 -31.60 18.09
CA ALA A 948 -6.46 -31.70 17.60
C ALA A 948 -6.41 -32.61 16.37
N THR A 949 -5.60 -32.26 15.38
CA THR A 949 -5.44 -33.04 14.14
C THR A 949 -3.96 -33.16 13.78
N THR A 950 -3.55 -34.29 13.23
CA THR A 950 -2.15 -34.63 12.93
C THR A 950 -1.81 -34.54 11.44
N TYR A 951 -2.81 -34.51 10.58
CA TYR A 951 -2.65 -34.40 9.14
C TYR A 951 -2.22 -32.98 8.68
N SER A 952 -1.74 -32.87 7.45
CA SER A 952 -1.45 -31.59 6.79
C SER A 952 -2.32 -31.45 5.54
N VAL A 953 -2.88 -30.26 5.32
CA VAL A 953 -3.84 -30.00 4.22
C VAL A 953 -3.41 -28.77 3.42
N PRO A 954 -3.32 -28.85 2.08
CA PRO A 954 -3.25 -27.67 1.23
C PRO A 954 -4.47 -26.76 1.44
N VAL A 955 -4.23 -25.51 1.84
CA VAL A 955 -5.24 -24.50 2.15
C VAL A 955 -5.02 -23.22 1.33
N LYS A 956 -6.11 -22.69 0.79
CA LYS A 956 -6.16 -21.33 0.26
C LYS A 956 -7.20 -20.50 1.00
N ILE A 957 -6.92 -19.23 1.20
CA ILE A 957 -7.86 -18.26 1.75
C ILE A 957 -7.95 -17.07 0.80
N TYR A 958 -9.18 -16.71 0.45
CA TYR A 958 -9.51 -15.54 -0.34
C TYR A 958 -10.34 -14.58 0.51
N ILE A 959 -10.16 -13.28 0.31
CA ILE A 959 -10.95 -12.23 0.97
C ILE A 959 -11.46 -11.25 -0.09
N LYS A 960 -12.73 -10.86 0.03
CA LYS A 960 -13.28 -9.67 -0.62
C LYS A 960 -14.25 -8.92 0.28
N THR A 961 -14.36 -7.62 0.03
CA THR A 961 -15.49 -6.82 0.49
C THR A 961 -16.78 -7.21 -0.27
N THR A 962 -17.92 -6.94 0.35
CA THR A 962 -19.25 -7.05 -0.25
C THR A 962 -20.22 -6.13 0.48
N THR A 963 -21.23 -5.60 -0.22
CA THR A 963 -22.37 -4.92 0.40
C THR A 963 -23.41 -5.91 0.93
N ALA A 964 -23.39 -7.16 0.46
CA ALA A 964 -24.38 -8.18 0.79
C ALA A 964 -24.45 -8.42 2.30
N THR A 965 -25.67 -8.51 2.84
CA THR A 965 -25.91 -8.85 4.25
C THR A 965 -26.18 -10.34 4.46
N THR A 966 -26.32 -11.13 3.39
CA THR A 966 -26.49 -12.59 3.40
C THR A 966 -25.71 -13.24 2.26
N ILE A 967 -25.52 -14.55 2.34
CA ILE A 967 -24.95 -15.42 1.30
C ILE A 967 -26.10 -16.17 0.61
N THR A 968 -26.09 -16.19 -0.72
CA THR A 968 -26.95 -17.01 -1.57
C THR A 968 -26.21 -18.23 -2.11
N ALA A 969 -26.96 -19.29 -2.45
CA ALA A 969 -26.40 -20.51 -3.02
C ALA A 969 -25.78 -20.23 -4.40
N SER A 970 -24.49 -20.50 -4.57
CA SER A 970 -23.73 -20.17 -5.78
C SER A 970 -22.60 -21.18 -6.04
N THR A 971 -22.05 -21.22 -7.25
CA THR A 971 -20.89 -22.08 -7.55
C THR A 971 -19.64 -21.55 -6.87
N TRP A 972 -18.64 -22.40 -6.61
CA TRP A 972 -17.38 -21.92 -6.03
C TRP A 972 -16.66 -20.88 -6.90
N ALA A 973 -16.71 -21.03 -8.22
CA ALA A 973 -16.12 -20.06 -9.16
C ALA A 973 -16.79 -18.68 -9.03
N THR A 974 -18.13 -18.64 -8.91
CA THR A 974 -18.88 -17.41 -8.62
C THR A 974 -18.47 -16.82 -7.27
N ALA A 975 -18.32 -17.67 -6.24
CA ALA A 975 -17.97 -17.24 -4.90
C ALA A 975 -16.60 -16.53 -4.83
N ILE A 976 -15.56 -17.11 -5.43
CA ILE A 976 -14.19 -16.52 -5.43
C ILE A 976 -13.96 -15.44 -6.49
N SER A 977 -14.90 -15.22 -7.42
CA SER A 977 -14.76 -14.15 -8.42
C SER A 977 -14.57 -12.79 -7.76
N GLY A 978 -13.57 -12.02 -8.20
CA GLY A 978 -13.19 -10.73 -7.60
C GLY A 978 -12.61 -10.81 -6.17
N ALA A 979 -12.20 -11.99 -5.69
CA ALA A 979 -11.60 -12.14 -4.36
C ALA A 979 -10.06 -12.23 -4.39
N THR A 980 -9.42 -11.45 -3.54
CA THR A 980 -7.95 -11.46 -3.37
C THR A 980 -7.53 -12.77 -2.72
N LEU A 981 -6.64 -13.53 -3.35
CA LEU A 981 -5.97 -14.67 -2.73
C LEU A 981 -4.96 -14.15 -1.69
N VAL A 982 -5.30 -14.26 -0.41
CA VAL A 982 -4.52 -13.68 0.70
C VAL A 982 -3.59 -14.70 1.38
N TYR A 983 -3.89 -16.00 1.24
CA TYR A 983 -3.04 -17.10 1.72
C TYR A 983 -3.12 -18.28 0.75
N ASN A 984 -1.97 -18.87 0.43
CA ASN A 984 -1.85 -20.10 -0.35
C ASN A 984 -0.69 -20.92 0.23
N GLY A 985 -0.98 -22.06 0.86
CA GLY A 985 0.04 -22.84 1.57
C GLY A 985 -0.49 -24.16 2.12
N THR A 986 0.26 -24.77 3.04
CA THR A 986 -0.15 -26.01 3.71
C THR A 986 -0.44 -25.75 5.18
N MET A 987 -1.68 -26.00 5.59
CA MET A 987 -2.07 -26.06 6.99
C MET A 987 -1.56 -27.37 7.60
N ALA A 988 -0.46 -27.32 8.36
CA ALA A 988 -0.11 -28.37 9.31
C ALA A 988 -1.21 -28.52 10.39
N GLY A 989 -1.25 -29.63 11.11
CA GLY A 989 -2.28 -30.00 12.10
C GLY A 989 -2.75 -28.93 13.10
N THR A 990 -3.97 -29.09 13.62
CA THR A 990 -4.58 -28.21 14.62
C THR A 990 -4.28 -28.64 16.04
N THR A 991 -4.20 -27.66 16.95
CA THR A 991 -4.23 -27.89 18.41
C THR A 991 -5.67 -27.75 18.89
N ALA A 992 -6.11 -28.65 19.76
CA ALA A 992 -7.43 -28.57 20.38
C ALA A 992 -7.57 -27.29 21.23
N ASN A 993 -8.67 -26.55 21.07
CA ASN A 993 -9.04 -25.38 21.86
C ASN A 993 -7.99 -24.24 21.81
N ALA A 994 -7.45 -23.98 20.62
CA ALA A 994 -6.53 -22.86 20.37
C ALA A 994 -6.78 -22.26 18.98
N TRP A 995 -6.66 -20.93 18.87
CA TRP A 995 -6.80 -20.24 17.58
C TRP A 995 -5.73 -20.70 16.58
N LYS A 996 -6.18 -21.19 15.42
CA LYS A 996 -5.34 -21.64 14.30
C LYS A 996 -5.09 -20.47 13.36
N ALA A 997 -3.90 -19.90 13.43
CA ALA A 997 -3.51 -18.70 12.71
C ALA A 997 -3.03 -18.94 11.27
N PHE A 998 -3.41 -18.02 10.38
CA PHE A 998 -2.95 -17.92 8.99
C PHE A 998 -2.45 -16.49 8.72
N ASN A 999 -1.13 -16.31 8.76
CA ASN A 999 -0.48 -15.06 8.35
C ASN A 999 -0.67 -14.90 6.84
N LEU A 1000 -1.20 -13.74 6.40
CA LEU A 1000 -1.54 -13.51 5.01
C LEU A 1000 -0.26 -13.19 4.20
N SER A 1001 -0.03 -13.93 3.13
CA SER A 1001 1.06 -13.68 2.15
C SER A 1001 0.78 -12.46 1.28
N THR A 1002 -0.48 -12.02 1.22
CA THR A 1002 -0.90 -10.77 0.60
C THR A 1002 -1.88 -10.09 1.55
N THR A 1003 -1.50 -8.94 2.10
CA THR A 1003 -2.30 -8.18 3.04
C THR A 1003 -3.57 -7.62 2.41
N PHE A 1004 -4.68 -7.59 3.15
CA PHE A 1004 -5.97 -7.11 2.66
C PHE A 1004 -6.33 -5.75 3.28
N ASN A 1005 -6.33 -4.69 2.47
CA ASN A 1005 -6.68 -3.34 2.89
C ASN A 1005 -8.21 -3.23 3.07
N TYR A 1006 -8.68 -3.20 4.32
CA TYR A 1006 -10.09 -3.19 4.65
C TYR A 1006 -10.60 -1.77 4.98
N THR A 1007 -11.57 -1.30 4.21
CA THR A 1007 -12.00 0.12 4.20
C THR A 1007 -13.36 0.40 4.84
N ALA A 1008 -14.44 -0.33 4.53
CA ALA A 1008 -15.78 0.01 5.06
C ALA A 1008 -16.89 -1.08 5.02
N ASN A 1009 -16.77 -2.13 4.20
CA ASN A 1009 -17.91 -2.97 3.80
C ASN A 1009 -18.03 -4.32 4.55
N ASN A 1010 -19.07 -5.13 4.32
CA ASN A 1010 -19.06 -6.50 4.85
C ASN A 1010 -17.92 -7.30 4.17
N VAL A 1011 -17.43 -8.36 4.81
CA VAL A 1011 -16.31 -9.18 4.30
C VAL A 1011 -16.75 -10.62 4.09
N LEU A 1012 -16.49 -11.14 2.89
CA LEU A 1012 -16.49 -12.57 2.60
C LEU A 1012 -15.07 -13.11 2.78
N VAL A 1013 -14.92 -14.06 3.70
CA VAL A 1013 -13.72 -14.89 3.81
C VAL A 1013 -14.04 -16.28 3.25
N LEU A 1014 -13.32 -16.69 2.22
CA LEU A 1014 -13.53 -17.92 1.48
C LEU A 1014 -12.31 -18.84 1.64
N VAL A 1015 -12.53 -20.11 1.92
CA VAL A 1015 -11.47 -21.09 2.22
C VAL A 1015 -11.62 -22.33 1.34
N GLU A 1016 -10.51 -22.76 0.74
CA GLU A 1016 -10.35 -24.08 0.11
C GLU A 1016 -9.52 -24.99 1.00
N THR A 1017 -9.94 -26.25 1.18
CA THR A 1017 -9.12 -27.36 1.69
C THR A 1017 -9.07 -28.45 0.62
N ASN A 1018 -7.87 -28.87 0.21
CA ASN A 1018 -7.66 -29.81 -0.90
C ASN A 1018 -6.77 -30.98 -0.45
N TYR A 1019 -7.34 -31.92 0.31
CA TYR A 1019 -6.64 -33.13 0.82
C TYR A 1019 -6.42 -34.19 -0.27
N THR A 1020 -7.22 -34.17 -1.34
CA THR A 1020 -7.31 -35.16 -2.42
C THR A 1020 -7.89 -36.52 -1.97
N GLY A 1021 -8.12 -37.43 -2.92
CA GLY A 1021 -8.72 -38.74 -2.66
C GLY A 1021 -10.10 -38.66 -1.99
N THR A 1022 -10.33 -39.52 -1.00
CA THR A 1022 -11.58 -39.63 -0.22
C THR A 1022 -11.52 -38.90 1.13
N GLY A 1023 -10.67 -37.86 1.25
CA GLY A 1023 -10.45 -37.16 2.52
C GLY A 1023 -9.73 -38.01 3.58
N ALA A 1024 -9.63 -37.46 4.79
CA ALA A 1024 -8.95 -38.07 5.92
C ALA A 1024 -9.79 -39.14 6.67
N GLY A 1025 -11.08 -39.28 6.35
CA GLY A 1025 -12.00 -40.30 6.89
C GLY A 1025 -12.37 -40.18 8.39
N THR A 1026 -11.56 -39.52 9.21
CA THR A 1026 -11.82 -39.33 10.65
C THR A 1026 -12.97 -38.36 10.89
N SER A 1027 -13.96 -38.79 11.70
CA SER A 1027 -15.16 -38.00 12.00
C SER A 1027 -14.88 -36.57 12.47
N THR A 1028 -15.52 -35.59 11.82
CA THR A 1028 -15.61 -34.16 12.18
C THR A 1028 -14.36 -33.27 12.08
N GLY A 1029 -13.21 -33.80 11.63
CA GLY A 1029 -12.03 -32.98 11.31
C GLY A 1029 -11.54 -32.15 12.51
N PRO A 1030 -11.20 -30.85 12.35
CA PRO A 1030 -10.69 -30.03 13.45
C PRO A 1030 -11.79 -29.38 14.31
N ALA A 1031 -13.07 -29.58 14.00
CA ALA A 1031 -14.23 -29.08 14.73
C ALA A 1031 -14.13 -27.58 15.11
N CYS A 1032 -14.12 -26.69 14.12
CA CYS A 1032 -14.10 -25.25 14.33
C CYS A 1032 -15.41 -24.74 14.95
N GLN A 1033 -15.30 -23.84 15.93
CA GLN A 1033 -16.46 -23.18 16.55
C GLN A 1033 -17.21 -22.28 15.57
N TYR A 1034 -18.53 -22.19 15.74
CA TYR A 1034 -19.41 -21.36 14.91
C TYR A 1034 -20.48 -20.63 15.73
N THR A 1035 -20.95 -19.51 15.19
CA THR A 1035 -22.12 -18.77 15.68
C THR A 1035 -23.27 -18.92 14.71
N THR A 1036 -24.47 -19.17 15.23
CA THR A 1036 -25.68 -19.22 14.41
C THR A 1036 -26.02 -17.82 13.90
N ALA A 1037 -25.83 -17.60 12.60
CA ALA A 1037 -26.11 -16.35 11.91
C ALA A 1037 -26.73 -16.65 10.54
N THR A 1038 -28.03 -16.36 10.41
CA THR A 1038 -28.88 -16.80 9.30
C THR A 1038 -28.33 -16.38 7.94
N SER A 1039 -28.16 -17.37 7.05
CA SER A 1039 -27.62 -17.18 5.70
C SER A 1039 -26.31 -16.38 5.67
N LYS A 1040 -25.37 -16.65 6.59
CA LYS A 1040 -24.03 -16.04 6.60
C LYS A 1040 -22.90 -17.01 6.25
N HIS A 1041 -23.21 -18.27 5.91
CA HIS A 1041 -22.22 -19.27 5.54
C HIS A 1041 -22.74 -20.14 4.39
N MET A 1042 -21.84 -20.62 3.53
CA MET A 1042 -22.14 -21.70 2.58
C MET A 1042 -20.94 -22.63 2.42
N TYR A 1043 -21.20 -23.87 2.00
CA TYR A 1043 -20.17 -24.86 1.75
C TYR A 1043 -20.48 -25.75 0.54
N ILE A 1044 -19.44 -26.32 -0.07
CA ILE A 1044 -19.55 -27.45 -1.00
C ILE A 1044 -18.35 -28.39 -0.83
N ARG A 1045 -18.56 -29.69 -1.06
CA ARG A 1045 -17.56 -30.75 -0.81
C ARG A 1045 -17.73 -31.90 -1.80
N ALA A 1046 -16.63 -32.55 -2.16
CA ALA A 1046 -16.61 -33.76 -2.97
C ALA A 1046 -15.32 -34.58 -2.74
N ASP A 1047 -15.39 -35.86 -3.07
CA ASP A 1047 -14.23 -36.77 -3.11
C ASP A 1047 -13.73 -36.96 -4.54
N ASN A 1048 -12.46 -37.32 -4.67
CA ASN A 1048 -11.72 -37.63 -5.91
C ASN A 1048 -11.54 -36.45 -6.89
N THR A 1049 -12.53 -35.57 -7.01
CA THR A 1049 -12.49 -34.36 -7.84
C THR A 1049 -12.98 -33.13 -7.07
N ALA A 1050 -12.47 -31.95 -7.43
CA ALA A 1050 -12.91 -30.71 -6.81
C ALA A 1050 -14.37 -30.36 -7.20
N PRO A 1051 -15.22 -29.94 -6.26
CA PRO A 1051 -16.64 -29.73 -6.53
C PRO A 1051 -16.90 -28.51 -7.41
N THR A 1052 -17.68 -28.69 -8.48
CA THR A 1052 -18.06 -27.65 -9.45
C THR A 1052 -19.51 -27.14 -9.30
N GLY A 1053 -20.34 -27.82 -8.51
CA GLY A 1053 -21.76 -27.50 -8.34
C GLY A 1053 -22.05 -26.28 -7.45
N THR A 1054 -23.33 -26.09 -7.14
CA THR A 1054 -23.84 -25.00 -6.28
C THR A 1054 -23.67 -25.33 -4.79
N ALA A 1055 -23.13 -24.39 -4.01
CA ALA A 1055 -22.90 -24.53 -2.58
C ALA A 1055 -24.19 -24.44 -1.75
N THR A 1056 -24.24 -25.22 -0.66
CA THR A 1056 -25.34 -25.25 0.30
C THR A 1056 -25.18 -24.12 1.32
N VAL A 1057 -26.18 -23.24 1.41
CA VAL A 1057 -26.24 -22.17 2.43
C VAL A 1057 -26.62 -22.74 3.80
N THR A 1058 -26.04 -22.22 4.87
CA THR A 1058 -26.34 -22.58 6.25
C THR A 1058 -26.24 -21.38 7.19
N SER A 1059 -26.89 -21.48 8.35
CA SER A 1059 -26.76 -20.51 9.44
C SER A 1059 -25.52 -20.73 10.30
N TYR A 1060 -24.74 -21.80 10.09
CA TYR A 1060 -23.59 -22.12 10.92
C TYR A 1060 -22.34 -21.37 10.43
N ARG A 1061 -22.13 -20.12 10.86
CA ARG A 1061 -20.97 -19.32 10.43
C ARG A 1061 -19.78 -19.50 11.38
N PRO A 1062 -18.60 -19.95 10.90
CA PRO A 1062 -17.41 -20.10 11.73
C PRO A 1062 -17.04 -18.81 12.48
N ASN A 1063 -16.63 -18.92 13.75
CA ASN A 1063 -16.07 -17.81 14.52
C ASN A 1063 -14.68 -17.49 13.99
N ILE A 1064 -14.38 -16.21 13.75
CA ILE A 1064 -13.10 -15.77 13.17
C ILE A 1064 -12.42 -14.75 14.08
N ARG A 1065 -11.08 -14.76 14.10
CA ARG A 1065 -10.27 -13.65 14.60
C ARG A 1065 -9.52 -13.00 13.44
N LEU A 1066 -9.66 -11.69 13.31
CA LEU A 1066 -8.98 -10.86 12.31
C LEU A 1066 -7.92 -10.01 13.03
N THR A 1067 -6.72 -9.90 12.49
CA THR A 1067 -5.67 -9.00 13.02
C THR A 1067 -5.40 -7.86 12.04
N PHE A 1068 -5.36 -6.64 12.57
CA PHE A 1068 -5.15 -5.41 11.80
C PHE A 1068 -3.79 -4.79 12.09
N THR A 1069 -3.12 -4.30 11.05
CA THR A 1069 -1.88 -3.52 11.15
C THR A 1069 -2.07 -2.09 10.63
N GLY A 1070 -1.33 -1.16 11.23
CA GLY A 1070 -1.60 0.28 11.19
C GLY A 1070 -2.07 0.78 12.56
N ALA A 1071 -1.95 2.08 12.82
CA ALA A 1071 -2.54 2.69 14.01
C ALA A 1071 -4.06 2.64 13.90
N ALA A 1072 -4.75 2.15 14.93
CA ALA A 1072 -6.20 2.19 14.96
C ALA A 1072 -6.67 3.64 15.01
N ALA A 1073 -7.41 4.08 13.99
CA ALA A 1073 -8.33 5.19 14.16
C ALA A 1073 -9.33 4.78 15.26
N PRO A 1074 -9.46 5.54 16.36
CA PRO A 1074 -10.34 5.15 17.45
C PRO A 1074 -11.79 5.28 16.97
N GLN A 1075 -12.47 4.15 16.73
CA GLN A 1075 -13.90 4.12 16.99
C GLN A 1075 -14.07 4.42 18.47
N GLN A 1076 -14.84 5.47 18.79
CA GLN A 1076 -15.09 5.82 20.18
C GLN A 1076 -15.87 4.68 20.84
N ILE A 1077 -15.40 4.22 22.00
CA ILE A 1077 -16.21 3.41 22.89
C ILE A 1077 -17.20 4.39 23.53
N GLU A 1078 -18.43 4.44 23.02
CA GLU A 1078 -19.51 5.26 23.57
C GLU A 1078 -19.96 4.74 24.95
N GLN A 1079 -19.18 5.03 25.99
CA GLN A 1079 -19.69 5.13 27.34
C GLN A 1079 -20.35 6.50 27.56
N ASN A 1080 -21.48 6.74 26.89
CA ASN A 1080 -22.38 7.84 27.21
C ASN A 1080 -23.78 7.29 27.54
N VAL A 1081 -24.00 7.01 28.82
CA VAL A 1081 -25.36 6.78 29.36
C VAL A 1081 -25.98 8.15 29.61
N GLU A 1082 -26.35 8.85 28.53
CA GLU A 1082 -27.31 9.95 28.64
C GLU A 1082 -28.73 9.36 28.73
N THR A 1083 -29.46 9.80 29.75
CA THR A 1083 -30.84 9.35 29.97
C THR A 1083 -31.78 9.92 28.92
N ILE A 1084 -32.48 9.06 28.19
CA ILE A 1084 -33.51 9.44 27.23
C ILE A 1084 -34.56 10.33 27.92
N SER A 1085 -34.67 11.58 27.47
CA SER A 1085 -35.72 12.52 27.85
C SER A 1085 -35.78 13.65 26.82
N GLY A 1086 -36.93 13.86 26.19
CA GLY A 1086 -37.15 14.99 25.28
C GLY A 1086 -37.75 14.65 23.92
N MET A 1087 -38.55 13.59 23.78
CA MET A 1087 -39.38 13.42 22.59
C MET A 1087 -40.38 14.58 22.48
N ILE A 1088 -40.36 15.28 21.34
CA ILE A 1088 -41.40 16.23 20.93
C ILE A 1088 -42.09 15.68 19.67
N SER A 1089 -43.42 15.64 19.69
CA SER A 1089 -44.23 15.13 18.57
C SER A 1089 -45.54 15.90 18.44
N ALA A 1090 -46.05 15.97 17.21
CA ALA A 1090 -47.31 16.61 16.85
C ALA A 1090 -48.33 15.56 16.40
N TYR A 1091 -49.52 15.56 17.01
CA TYR A 1091 -50.59 14.63 16.66
C TYR A 1091 -51.98 15.27 16.85
N PRO A 1092 -52.98 15.02 15.98
CA PRO A 1092 -52.89 14.24 14.74
C PRO A 1092 -52.06 14.97 13.67
N ASN A 1093 -51.42 14.20 12.79
CA ASN A 1093 -50.68 14.70 11.63
C ASN A 1093 -50.68 13.61 10.53
N PRO A 1094 -51.44 13.76 9.43
CA PRO A 1094 -52.27 14.90 9.06
C PRO A 1094 -53.35 15.27 10.08
N THR A 1095 -53.74 16.54 10.11
CA THR A 1095 -54.83 17.10 10.93
C THR A 1095 -55.92 17.69 10.04
N THR A 1096 -57.15 17.72 10.56
CA THR A 1096 -58.25 18.53 10.00
C THR A 1096 -58.41 19.90 10.67
N GLY A 1097 -57.61 20.20 11.71
CA GLY A 1097 -57.71 21.43 12.50
C GLY A 1097 -56.75 21.45 13.69
N ILE A 1098 -57.15 20.87 14.82
CA ILE A 1098 -56.35 20.83 16.05
C ILE A 1098 -55.09 19.96 15.90
N VAL A 1099 -53.95 20.44 16.41
CA VAL A 1099 -52.70 19.68 16.56
C VAL A 1099 -52.21 19.79 18.01
N THR A 1100 -52.12 18.67 18.71
CA THR A 1100 -51.58 18.60 20.08
C THR A 1100 -50.08 18.33 20.04
N ILE A 1101 -49.28 19.20 20.66
CA ILE A 1101 -47.82 19.03 20.77
C ILE A 1101 -47.47 18.34 22.09
N LYS A 1102 -47.13 17.05 22.00
CA LYS A 1102 -46.57 16.29 23.13
C LYS A 1102 -45.09 16.60 23.24
N SER A 1103 -44.63 16.91 24.45
CA SER A 1103 -43.23 17.18 24.76
C SER A 1103 -42.94 16.64 26.16
N GLU A 1104 -41.83 15.93 26.32
CA GLU A 1104 -41.33 15.48 27.62
C GLU A 1104 -40.62 16.62 28.39
N GLY A 1105 -40.22 17.70 27.71
CA GLY A 1105 -39.64 18.92 28.28
C GLY A 1105 -40.57 20.14 28.25
N SER A 1106 -40.20 21.22 28.95
CA SER A 1106 -40.98 22.46 28.94
C SER A 1106 -40.90 23.17 27.58
N ILE A 1107 -42.03 23.50 26.97
CA ILE A 1107 -42.07 24.35 25.77
C ILE A 1107 -42.04 25.82 26.19
N LYS A 1108 -41.28 26.66 25.48
CA LYS A 1108 -41.21 28.12 25.65
C LYS A 1108 -41.96 28.88 24.58
N SER A 1109 -41.91 28.44 23.32
CA SER A 1109 -42.71 29.02 22.25
C SER A 1109 -43.03 28.00 21.17
N ILE A 1110 -44.17 28.20 20.51
CA ILE A 1110 -44.58 27.47 19.30
C ILE A 1110 -44.83 28.48 18.19
N ASP A 1111 -44.14 28.35 17.07
CA ASP A 1111 -44.39 29.11 15.84
C ASP A 1111 -44.88 28.16 14.74
N VAL A 1112 -45.75 28.64 13.85
CA VAL A 1112 -46.05 27.94 12.58
C VAL A 1112 -45.80 28.88 11.42
N TYR A 1113 -45.19 28.34 10.37
CA TYR A 1113 -44.84 29.02 9.13
C TYR A 1113 -45.54 28.34 7.95
N SER A 1114 -45.90 29.16 6.95
CA SER A 1114 -46.31 28.70 5.63
C SER A 1114 -45.13 28.14 4.83
N ILE A 1115 -45.39 27.37 3.76
CA ILE A 1115 -44.32 26.89 2.85
C ILE A 1115 -43.53 28.02 2.18
N THR A 1116 -44.07 29.25 2.14
CA THR A 1116 -43.38 30.43 1.61
C THR A 1116 -42.53 31.16 2.66
N GLY A 1117 -42.33 30.56 3.83
CA GLY A 1117 -41.48 31.10 4.91
C GLY A 1117 -42.11 32.20 5.75
N ALA A 1118 -43.29 32.72 5.38
CA ALA A 1118 -44.01 33.67 6.22
C ALA A 1118 -44.51 32.98 7.50
N LYS A 1119 -44.25 33.58 8.68
CA LYS A 1119 -44.81 33.13 9.95
C LYS A 1119 -46.31 33.45 9.99
N ILE A 1120 -47.13 32.43 10.24
CA ILE A 1120 -48.60 32.52 10.21
C ILE A 1120 -49.25 32.26 11.58
N TYR A 1121 -48.50 31.70 12.54
CA TYR A 1121 -48.95 31.49 13.92
C TYR A 1121 -47.78 31.67 14.89
N SER A 1122 -48.05 32.17 16.09
CA SER A 1122 -47.06 32.25 17.18
C SER A 1122 -47.74 32.20 18.55
N LYS A 1123 -47.26 31.33 19.43
CA LYS A 1123 -47.70 31.13 20.81
C LYS A 1123 -46.45 31.17 21.71
N PRO A 1124 -45.95 32.37 22.06
CA PRO A 1124 -44.79 32.55 22.92
C PRO A 1124 -45.13 32.40 24.41
N ASN A 1125 -44.10 32.29 25.25
CA ASN A 1125 -44.16 32.27 26.72
C ASN A 1125 -45.07 31.17 27.30
N ILE A 1126 -45.04 29.98 26.69
CA ILE A 1126 -45.79 28.81 27.18
C ILE A 1126 -45.29 28.40 28.57
N SER A 1127 -46.23 28.05 29.46
CA SER A 1127 -45.98 27.51 30.79
C SER A 1127 -46.60 26.11 30.92
N ASN A 1128 -46.01 25.27 31.78
CA ASN A 1128 -46.31 23.83 31.92
C ASN A 1128 -47.72 23.50 32.49
N SER A 1129 -48.66 24.44 32.47
CA SER A 1129 -50.04 24.29 32.94
C SER A 1129 -51.09 24.71 31.88
N SER A 1130 -50.68 24.79 30.61
CA SER A 1130 -51.55 25.16 29.48
C SER A 1130 -51.53 24.07 28.41
N SER A 1131 -52.61 23.90 27.63
CA SER A 1131 -52.61 22.88 26.58
C SER A 1131 -51.69 23.31 25.43
N ASN A 1132 -50.81 22.38 25.03
CA ASN A 1132 -49.87 22.55 23.92
C ASN A 1132 -50.56 22.36 22.56
N GLU A 1133 -51.82 22.77 22.46
CA GLU A 1133 -52.62 22.65 21.24
C GLU A 1133 -52.43 23.89 20.37
N ILE A 1134 -52.42 23.64 19.07
CA ILE A 1134 -52.41 24.61 17.98
C ILE A 1134 -53.72 24.38 17.23
N ASP A 1135 -54.50 25.43 17.02
CA ASP A 1135 -55.66 25.34 16.15
C ASP A 1135 -55.26 25.79 14.74
N LEU A 1136 -55.34 24.87 13.77
CA LEU A 1136 -55.12 25.14 12.35
C LEU A 1136 -56.43 25.11 11.54
N SER A 1137 -57.60 25.14 12.18
CA SER A 1137 -58.91 24.96 11.51
C SER A 1137 -59.25 26.07 10.51
N GLU A 1138 -58.83 27.32 10.76
CA GLU A 1138 -59.05 28.46 9.85
C GLU A 1138 -57.99 28.59 8.74
N PHE A 1139 -56.96 27.74 8.75
CA PHE A 1139 -55.89 27.76 7.76
C PHE A 1139 -56.24 26.88 6.55
N GLN A 1140 -55.79 27.30 5.37
CA GLN A 1140 -56.01 26.60 4.11
C GLN A 1140 -55.43 25.17 4.14
N ASN A 1141 -56.01 24.27 3.36
CA ASN A 1141 -55.48 22.92 3.23
C ASN A 1141 -54.12 22.95 2.54
N GLY A 1142 -53.12 22.29 3.12
CA GLY A 1142 -51.73 22.43 2.71
C GLY A 1142 -50.71 21.93 3.72
N VAL A 1143 -49.44 22.25 3.46
CA VAL A 1143 -48.32 21.90 4.33
C VAL A 1143 -47.91 23.12 5.15
N TYR A 1144 -47.58 22.89 6.42
CA TYR A 1144 -47.13 23.92 7.36
C TYR A 1144 -45.90 23.47 8.12
N ILE A 1145 -45.01 24.42 8.44
CA ILE A 1145 -43.77 24.15 9.17
C ILE A 1145 -43.94 24.62 10.60
N LEU A 1146 -44.01 23.68 11.53
CA LEU A 1146 -44.11 23.91 12.97
C LEU A 1146 -42.71 23.98 13.58
N VAL A 1147 -42.45 25.01 14.38
CA VAL A 1147 -41.21 25.21 15.14
C VAL A 1147 -41.53 25.30 16.63
N VAL A 1148 -41.10 24.30 17.40
CA VAL A 1148 -41.26 24.21 18.86
C VAL A 1148 -39.93 24.56 19.51
N ASN A 1149 -39.90 25.57 20.37
CA ASN A 1149 -38.73 25.99 21.13
C ASN A 1149 -38.87 25.52 22.58
N ASP A 1150 -37.95 24.68 23.06
CA ASP A 1150 -37.93 24.21 24.48
C ASP A 1150 -37.13 25.15 25.42
N GLY A 1151 -36.49 26.18 24.86
CA GLY A 1151 -35.62 27.11 25.58
C GLY A 1151 -34.12 26.75 25.52
N VAL A 1152 -33.78 25.58 24.98
CA VAL A 1152 -32.41 25.13 24.71
C VAL A 1152 -32.18 25.00 23.19
N LYS A 1153 -33.18 24.50 22.45
CA LYS A 1153 -33.16 24.28 21.00
C LYS A 1153 -34.52 24.51 20.36
N ARG A 1154 -34.51 24.75 19.05
CA ARG A 1154 -35.70 24.75 18.19
C ARG A 1154 -35.82 23.39 17.50
N HIS A 1155 -36.98 22.76 17.63
CA HIS A 1155 -37.37 21.51 16.96
C HIS A 1155 -38.31 21.88 15.83
N THR A 1156 -38.04 21.39 14.61
CA THR A 1156 -38.85 21.72 13.42
C THR A 1156 -39.52 20.47 12.88
N MET A 1157 -40.81 20.55 12.55
CA MET A 1157 -41.59 19.42 12.04
C MET A 1157 -42.64 19.85 11.04
N ARG A 1158 -42.89 18.99 10.04
CA ARG A 1158 -43.91 19.17 9.01
C ARG A 1158 -45.29 18.82 9.56
N ILE A 1159 -46.25 19.73 9.42
CA ILE A 1159 -47.68 19.48 9.63
C ILE A 1159 -48.40 19.46 8.27
N ILE A 1160 -49.41 18.60 8.14
CA ILE A 1160 -50.29 18.54 6.96
C ILE A 1160 -51.72 18.86 7.41
N LYS A 1161 -52.31 19.92 6.89
CA LYS A 1161 -53.71 20.31 7.09
C LYS A 1161 -54.56 19.80 5.93
N GLN A 1162 -55.56 18.98 6.25
CA GLN A 1162 -56.58 18.40 5.37
C GLN A 1162 -57.97 18.98 5.67
#